data_AF-A0A7V2WZ98-F1
#
_entry.id   AF-A0A7V2WZ98-F1
#
_cell.length_a   1.000
_cell.length_b   1.000
_cell.length_c   1.000
_cell.angle_alpha   90.00
_cell.angle_beta   90.00
_cell.angle_gamma   90.00
#
_symmetry.space_group_name_H-M   'P 1'
#
loop_
_entity.id
_entity.type
_entity.pdbx_description
1 polymer ?
#
loop_
_entity_poly.entity_id
_entity_poly.type
_entity_poly.pdbx_seq_one_letter_code
_entity_poly.pdbx_strand_id
1 'polypeptide(L)'
;MTHLQISDTEPRIVYSVGSTPQSTFQIPFEFTAYEDIRVWVDGVEANYTPTPTTSTEFSVTGNPVDGGYDGGSIALGVAVTDASVVIVGDIPIERTTDFPYPSSVLNIRALNTELDRLTAIARQLESGLARTIRQPETDTTLNMQLPEASARAGKYLGFDDSGAPTAVADDPSAATPGFKFDGTDESDTLQELIDDDIAQGTTYRAIVSPPGGVLALGKTINIRNRDGGRPYVLDFSRCSKIVRLDYAVRIRMMGSFSEFPQENLYRLAQDASQNDTSITIDASPQNGDMSRFVVGARIIIRGEQDKHGEPLDGQRHEAIITGVSGATVTFANDPLPADFKTEYPNSAWTPEGGGPDRTLITVVDEWNLSADAAEGDRVLSVSSDPTGSLSAGDWVYVQDDRTAGDVQGSSSNRIRLEPHRVQAVSSTTVTLDVGVARDFQTAKKARITKLRPCWYPTIICPPENEFAQAPAASPASRIPAWEAKYCIEPTIVGPRLDDEATTYTTRGQLVRMEGCYRPRVVNAARIGKLDTSDATSGDRYGLYFVGCRDGEVEGGFFERCRHGIAFGSSNTNMLVRGVTTDDCLINGLDTHGGDNIGITFAACLSVAGPSRAPDAVNQSAGTVGNPTHQAGDREVRYLACTFRGFEDTDGAIDVHTPSQGVQILACVAENCADVVTLKGDGTIDGGEIAVDALTMRNCTGYAVDDDTTGTPKFARISIGTVLTDGSEAGIHAQGASGGAKFFVGGLKADSTTISPTTGNPPVSTPLVLDPEADQATTYDFDATLTGDLEVTLSTTGQRLGRQVAVHRSGANASFTFTVSGLRDSAQAVLAQNQTAIVVFDGTAWALAGVISDTGGGPSSAAEVVEEITASTTLTDAQQMYAISGAQWTHRTLLVKPATASDDITITIADNQKIGWFYILKDPSHTGSITIKVATSASKLNTVAGGQVTLANRAHAAALVHVYRQPGAAAEVRVSGDTTEDTVIDGLLQVGSVKGTPLSGVSGSLTASAHSGRVLVCSGNVTVPVTDGFQATIIASAAITVNAGSGAGTALAAGEAISVHVVGSTVYRTDPVALTQMPTA
;
A
#
# COMPACT_ATOMS: atom_id res chain seq x y z
N MET A 1 33.30 12.14 78.63
CA MET A 1 33.21 11.63 77.26
C MET A 1 31.79 11.88 76.79
N THR A 2 31.61 12.29 75.54
CA THR A 2 30.27 12.34 74.91
C THR A 2 29.68 10.93 74.90
N HIS A 3 28.37 10.82 75.09
CA HIS A 3 27.68 9.55 74.92
C HIS A 3 27.55 9.23 73.43
N LEU A 4 27.52 7.94 73.08
CA LEU A 4 27.28 7.51 71.71
C LEU A 4 25.99 8.15 71.18
N GLN A 5 25.99 8.55 69.91
CA GLN A 5 24.79 9.00 69.23
C GLN A 5 24.70 8.22 67.93
N ILE A 6 23.59 7.49 67.72
CA ILE A 6 23.38 6.76 66.48
C ILE A 6 22.84 7.73 65.43
N SER A 7 23.68 8.06 64.45
CA SER A 7 23.26 8.87 63.29
C SER A 7 22.47 8.05 62.27
N ASP A 8 21.69 8.74 61.44
CA ASP A 8 21.02 8.18 60.26
C ASP A 8 22.02 7.95 59.11
N THR A 9 23.08 7.20 59.41
CA THR A 9 24.11 6.78 58.46
C THR A 9 23.97 5.30 58.22
N GLU A 10 23.86 4.88 56.96
CA GLU A 10 23.76 3.47 56.62
C GLU A 10 24.94 2.68 57.24
N PRO A 11 24.69 1.62 58.03
CA PRO A 11 25.74 0.83 58.68
C PRO A 11 26.40 -0.15 57.70
N ARG A 12 26.74 0.34 56.51
CA ARG A 12 27.35 -0.40 55.41
C ARG A 12 28.17 0.52 54.54
N ILE A 13 29.36 0.08 54.15
CA ILE A 13 30.21 0.77 53.17
C ILE A 13 30.89 -0.25 52.25
N VAL A 14 31.10 0.16 51.00
CA VAL A 14 31.83 -0.61 49.99
C VAL A 14 33.04 0.18 49.53
N TYR A 15 34.21 -0.44 49.58
CA TYR A 15 35.44 0.08 49.02
C TYR A 15 35.81 -0.70 47.74
N SER A 16 36.22 0.02 46.71
CA SER A 16 36.84 -0.55 45.51
C SER A 16 38.35 -0.32 45.59
N VAL A 17 39.12 -1.40 45.66
CA VAL A 17 40.58 -1.37 45.74
C VAL A 17 41.13 -1.61 44.34
N GLY A 18 41.90 -0.65 43.82
CA GLY A 18 42.60 -0.84 42.54
C GLY A 18 43.87 -1.67 42.68
N SER A 19 44.78 -1.53 41.73
CA SER A 19 46.04 -2.29 41.69
C SER A 19 47.06 -1.92 42.79
N THR A 20 46.79 -0.89 43.59
CA THR A 20 47.64 -0.50 44.73
C THR A 20 47.18 -1.25 45.98
N PRO A 21 48.03 -2.09 46.62
CA PRO A 21 47.62 -2.87 47.79
C PRO A 21 47.13 -2.01 48.95
N GLN A 22 45.97 -2.36 49.51
CA GLN A 22 45.41 -1.73 50.71
C GLN A 22 45.04 -2.79 51.74
N SER A 23 45.32 -2.52 53.02
CA SER A 23 44.96 -3.40 54.13
C SER A 23 44.15 -2.69 55.21
N THR A 24 43.80 -1.41 55.05
CA THR A 24 43.10 -0.63 56.08
C THR A 24 41.96 0.18 55.47
N PHE A 25 40.79 0.10 56.08
CA PHE A 25 39.56 0.70 55.58
C PHE A 25 38.78 1.36 56.72
N GLN A 26 38.13 2.49 56.48
CA GLN A 26 37.42 3.23 57.53
C GLN A 26 36.03 2.63 57.77
N ILE A 27 35.57 2.74 59.02
CA ILE A 27 34.20 2.48 59.44
C ILE A 27 33.56 3.85 59.69
N PRO A 28 32.68 4.35 58.80
CA PRO A 28 32.12 5.70 58.92
C PRO A 28 30.86 5.76 59.81
N PHE A 29 30.47 4.64 60.42
CA PHE A 29 29.25 4.52 61.21
C PHE A 29 29.55 3.99 62.63
N GLU A 30 28.62 4.27 63.54
CA GLU A 30 28.73 3.92 64.96
C GLU A 30 28.48 2.44 65.22
N PHE A 31 29.19 1.85 66.19
CA PHE A 31 29.05 0.46 66.63
C PHE A 31 29.33 0.30 68.14
N THR A 32 28.87 -0.79 68.76
CA THR A 32 28.90 -0.94 70.23
C THR A 32 30.00 -1.89 70.73
N ALA A 33 30.42 -2.84 69.91
CA ALA A 33 31.48 -3.80 70.16
C ALA A 33 32.24 -4.12 68.87
N TYR A 34 33.49 -4.59 68.97
CA TYR A 34 34.28 -4.92 67.77
C TYR A 34 33.68 -6.09 66.99
N GLU A 35 33.00 -6.99 67.70
CA GLU A 35 32.28 -8.13 67.17
C GLU A 35 31.02 -7.74 66.38
N ASP A 36 30.58 -6.48 66.46
CA ASP A 36 29.43 -5.96 65.70
C ASP A 36 29.80 -5.63 64.23
N ILE A 37 31.01 -5.94 63.79
CA ILE A 37 31.48 -5.63 62.43
C ILE A 37 31.70 -6.92 61.66
N ARG A 38 31.15 -7.01 60.45
CA ARG A 38 31.49 -8.04 59.47
C ARG A 38 32.13 -7.45 58.23
N VAL A 39 33.06 -8.20 57.66
CA VAL A 39 33.84 -7.78 56.49
C VAL A 39 33.79 -8.89 55.44
N TRP A 40 33.55 -8.50 54.19
CA TRP A 40 33.67 -9.38 53.02
C TRP A 40 34.73 -8.84 52.08
N VAL A 41 35.57 -9.72 51.55
CA VAL A 41 36.55 -9.44 50.50
C VAL A 41 36.16 -10.27 49.28
N ASP A 42 35.83 -9.61 48.16
CA ASP A 42 35.34 -10.24 46.93
C ASP A 42 34.18 -11.22 47.15
N GLY A 43 33.29 -10.88 48.09
CA GLY A 43 32.12 -11.68 48.43
C GLY A 43 32.39 -12.80 49.44
N VAL A 44 33.64 -13.03 49.84
CA VAL A 44 34.01 -14.02 50.87
C VAL A 44 34.11 -13.34 52.23
N GLU A 45 33.41 -13.88 53.23
CA GLU A 45 33.44 -13.35 54.60
C GLU A 45 34.81 -13.58 55.26
N ALA A 46 35.36 -12.53 55.85
CA ALA A 46 36.58 -12.58 56.66
C ALA A 46 36.25 -12.82 58.13
N ASN A 47 37.13 -13.51 58.85
CA ASN A 47 37.00 -13.80 60.28
C ASN A 47 37.61 -12.68 61.12
N TYR A 48 36.89 -12.25 62.16
CA TYR A 48 37.43 -11.31 63.14
C TYR A 48 38.50 -11.97 64.02
N THR A 49 39.67 -11.32 64.12
CA THR A 49 40.75 -11.68 65.05
C THR A 49 41.51 -10.41 65.47
N PRO A 50 41.89 -10.25 66.75
CA PRO A 50 42.67 -9.08 67.19
C PRO A 50 44.05 -8.94 66.53
N THR A 51 44.60 -10.02 65.98
CA THR A 51 45.91 -10.06 65.32
C THR A 51 45.81 -10.84 64.00
N PRO A 52 45.33 -10.21 62.92
CA PRO A 52 45.09 -10.89 61.65
C PRO A 52 46.42 -11.14 60.94
N THR A 53 46.59 -12.35 60.40
CA THR A 53 47.82 -12.80 59.73
C THR A 53 47.57 -13.39 58.34
N THR A 54 46.32 -13.74 58.03
CA THR A 54 45.93 -14.33 56.75
C THR A 54 45.00 -13.42 55.94
N SER A 55 44.78 -13.77 54.68
CA SER A 55 43.90 -13.02 53.76
C SER A 55 42.41 -13.16 54.09
N THR A 56 42.04 -14.05 55.00
CA THR A 56 40.65 -14.28 55.45
C THR A 56 40.42 -13.78 56.87
N GLU A 57 41.32 -12.94 57.39
CA GLU A 57 41.28 -12.42 58.75
C GLU A 57 41.29 -10.88 58.77
N PHE A 58 40.56 -10.28 59.71
CA PHE A 58 40.58 -8.83 59.94
C PHE A 58 40.51 -8.49 61.44
N SER A 59 40.96 -7.28 61.78
CA SER A 59 40.79 -6.67 63.11
C SER A 59 40.02 -5.36 63.00
N VAL A 60 39.46 -4.90 64.13
CA VAL A 60 38.72 -3.64 64.22
C VAL A 60 39.40 -2.74 65.24
N THR A 61 39.48 -1.45 64.94
CA THR A 61 39.83 -0.38 65.89
C THR A 61 38.71 0.65 65.85
N GLY A 62 38.20 1.07 67.01
CA GLY A 62 37.15 2.08 67.10
C GLY A 62 37.63 3.38 67.75
N ASN A 63 36.90 4.46 67.52
CA ASN A 63 37.09 5.73 68.23
C ASN A 63 36.21 5.72 69.50
N PRO A 64 36.76 5.49 70.70
CA PRO A 64 35.95 5.20 71.87
C PRO A 64 35.18 6.44 72.37
N VAL A 65 33.90 6.26 72.62
CA VAL A 65 33.00 7.21 73.31
C VAL A 65 32.30 6.49 74.46
N ASP A 66 31.51 7.21 75.26
CA ASP A 66 30.74 6.54 76.32
C ASP A 66 29.59 5.73 75.70
N GLY A 67 29.60 4.41 75.88
CA GLY A 67 28.57 3.50 75.35
C GLY A 67 28.93 2.78 74.04
N GLY A 68 30.09 3.06 73.43
CA GLY A 68 30.53 2.37 72.20
C GLY A 68 31.63 3.14 71.43
N TYR A 69 31.53 3.15 70.10
CA TYR A 69 32.52 3.73 69.20
C TYR A 69 31.88 4.63 68.14
N ASP A 70 32.41 5.83 67.97
CA ASP A 70 32.02 6.79 66.93
C ASP A 70 32.88 6.59 65.68
N GLY A 71 32.56 5.53 64.93
CA GLY A 71 33.35 5.07 63.79
C GLY A 71 34.67 4.41 64.19
N GLY A 72 35.52 4.16 63.19
CA GLY A 72 36.77 3.43 63.37
C GLY A 72 37.41 3.02 62.06
N SER A 73 38.16 1.91 62.09
CA SER A 73 38.75 1.29 60.92
C SER A 73 38.91 -0.22 61.11
N ILE A 74 38.86 -0.97 60.01
CA ILE A 74 39.31 -2.36 59.97
C ILE A 74 40.72 -2.45 59.39
N ALA A 75 41.46 -3.47 59.81
CA ALA A 75 42.73 -3.86 59.19
C ALA A 75 42.71 -5.34 58.80
N LEU A 76 42.98 -5.65 57.53
CA LEU A 76 43.11 -7.00 56.99
C LEU A 76 44.48 -7.60 57.32
N GLY A 77 44.56 -8.91 57.52
CA GLY A 77 45.82 -9.62 57.79
C GLY A 77 46.79 -9.62 56.62
N VAL A 78 46.29 -9.48 55.39
CA VAL A 78 47.06 -9.31 54.15
C VAL A 78 46.42 -8.21 53.31
N ALA A 79 47.22 -7.37 52.68
CA ALA A 79 46.73 -6.32 51.78
C ALA A 79 46.09 -6.93 50.51
N VAL A 80 45.01 -6.33 50.04
CA VAL A 80 44.25 -6.75 48.86
C VAL A 80 44.47 -5.77 47.70
N THR A 81 44.32 -6.24 46.47
CA THR A 81 44.38 -5.47 45.21
C THR A 81 43.27 -5.94 44.28
N ASP A 82 42.76 -5.03 43.44
CA ASP A 82 41.74 -5.34 42.44
C ASP A 82 40.50 -6.05 43.03
N ALA A 83 40.14 -5.68 44.26
CA ALA A 83 39.16 -6.35 45.09
C ALA A 83 38.08 -5.38 45.60
N SER A 84 36.91 -5.90 45.94
CA SER A 84 35.88 -5.18 46.69
C SER A 84 35.92 -5.56 48.17
N VAL A 85 35.98 -4.55 49.04
CA VAL A 85 35.89 -4.74 50.50
C VAL A 85 34.57 -4.14 50.98
N VAL A 86 33.71 -4.98 51.55
CA VAL A 86 32.41 -4.58 52.10
C VAL A 86 32.49 -4.67 53.62
N ILE A 87 32.13 -3.59 54.30
CA ILE A 87 32.05 -3.55 55.77
C ILE A 87 30.61 -3.29 56.15
N VAL A 88 30.06 -4.09 57.06
CA VAL A 88 28.67 -4.02 57.51
C VAL A 88 28.63 -4.08 59.04
N GLY A 89 27.74 -3.28 59.64
CA GLY A 89 27.35 -3.45 61.04
C GLY A 89 26.38 -4.61 61.19
N ASP A 90 26.71 -5.56 62.06
CA ASP A 90 25.89 -6.71 62.43
C ASP A 90 25.78 -6.81 63.95
N ILE A 91 24.86 -6.05 64.53
CA ILE A 91 24.58 -6.04 65.95
C ILE A 91 23.61 -7.20 66.27
N PRO A 92 23.98 -8.12 67.18
CA PRO A 92 23.08 -9.18 67.61
C PRO A 92 21.78 -8.61 68.21
N ILE A 93 20.64 -9.07 67.69
CA ILE A 93 19.30 -8.71 68.18
C ILE A 93 19.02 -9.47 69.48
N GLU A 94 19.65 -9.01 70.55
CA GLU A 94 19.48 -9.51 71.91
C GLU A 94 19.53 -8.36 72.91
N ARG A 95 18.81 -8.54 74.02
CA ARG A 95 18.94 -7.71 75.20
C ARG A 95 19.58 -8.54 76.29
N THR A 96 20.79 -8.17 76.69
CA THR A 96 21.62 -8.93 77.64
C THR A 96 21.66 -8.30 79.03
N THR A 97 21.06 -7.11 79.21
CA THR A 97 21.03 -6.39 80.49
C THR A 97 19.60 -6.10 80.97
N ASP A 98 19.45 -6.03 82.29
CA ASP A 98 18.22 -5.63 82.97
C ASP A 98 18.50 -4.48 83.95
N PHE A 99 17.55 -3.56 84.10
CA PHE A 99 17.59 -2.61 85.20
C PHE A 99 17.34 -3.34 86.52
N PRO A 100 18.15 -3.10 87.57
CA PRO A 100 17.96 -3.74 88.87
C PRO A 100 16.55 -3.46 89.42
N TYR A 101 15.83 -4.49 89.88
CA TYR A 101 14.55 -4.36 90.57
C TYR A 101 14.57 -5.08 91.94
N PRO A 102 14.12 -4.43 93.03
CA PRO A 102 13.70 -3.02 93.11
C PRO A 102 14.91 -2.07 93.16
N SER A 103 14.92 -1.04 92.31
CA SER A 103 15.88 0.09 92.41
C SER A 103 15.15 1.38 92.75
N SER A 104 15.72 2.21 93.62
CA SER A 104 15.23 3.56 93.94
C SER A 104 15.75 4.64 92.99
N VAL A 105 16.64 4.29 92.04
CA VAL A 105 17.23 5.22 91.07
C VAL A 105 17.31 4.56 89.68
N LEU A 106 16.84 5.27 88.65
CA LEU A 106 16.99 4.84 87.26
C LEU A 106 18.43 5.12 86.79
N ASN A 107 19.13 4.10 86.30
CA ASN A 107 20.46 4.27 85.71
C ASN A 107 20.32 4.86 84.30
N ILE A 108 20.29 6.19 84.20
CA ILE A 108 20.13 6.93 82.94
C ILE A 108 21.24 6.57 81.93
N ARG A 109 22.45 6.29 82.40
CA ARG A 109 23.57 5.91 81.53
C ARG A 109 23.33 4.56 80.86
N ALA A 110 22.97 3.55 81.65
CA ALA A 110 22.63 2.24 81.12
C ALA A 110 21.40 2.32 80.21
N LEU A 111 20.42 3.18 80.53
CA LEU A 111 19.28 3.44 79.67
C LEU A 111 19.66 4.01 78.31
N ASN A 112 20.52 5.03 78.27
CA ASN A 112 20.96 5.58 76.98
C ASN A 112 21.72 4.54 76.16
N THR A 113 22.60 3.74 76.77
CA THR A 113 23.31 2.67 76.07
C THR A 113 22.37 1.62 75.47
N GLU A 114 21.32 1.22 76.20
CA GLU A 114 20.31 0.29 75.67
C GLU A 114 19.46 0.92 74.57
N LEU A 115 19.10 2.21 74.68
CA LEU A 115 18.36 2.93 73.64
C LEU A 115 19.19 3.12 72.36
N ASP A 116 20.48 3.40 72.49
CA ASP A 116 21.40 3.51 71.36
C ASP A 116 21.54 2.15 70.65
N ARG A 117 21.69 1.05 71.41
CA ARG A 117 21.72 -0.30 70.83
C ARG A 117 20.45 -0.64 70.07
N LEU A 118 19.27 -0.34 70.62
CA LEU A 118 17.99 -0.56 69.93
C LEU A 118 17.87 0.29 68.66
N THR A 119 18.32 1.54 68.71
CA THR A 119 18.32 2.43 67.55
C THR A 119 19.26 1.93 66.46
N ALA A 120 20.44 1.42 66.83
CA ALA A 120 21.40 0.84 65.90
C ALA A 120 20.87 -0.45 65.25
N ILE A 121 20.17 -1.30 66.01
CA ILE A 121 19.45 -2.48 65.47
C ILE A 121 18.36 -2.04 64.49
N ALA A 122 17.55 -1.04 64.83
CA ALA A 122 16.49 -0.54 63.95
C ALA A 122 17.06 -0.01 62.62
N ARG A 123 18.17 0.73 62.67
CA ARG A 123 18.91 1.23 61.50
C ARG A 123 19.47 0.09 60.63
N GLN A 124 20.01 -0.96 61.26
CA GLN A 124 20.46 -2.16 60.55
C GLN A 124 19.29 -2.87 59.86
N LEU A 125 18.14 -3.01 60.54
CA LEU A 125 16.93 -3.60 59.97
C LEU A 125 16.38 -2.78 58.80
N GLU A 126 16.37 -1.45 58.90
CA GLU A 126 15.96 -0.57 57.80
C GLU A 126 16.86 -0.77 56.56
N SER A 127 18.18 -0.74 56.76
CA SER A 127 19.17 -1.01 55.71
C SER A 127 18.96 -2.39 55.08
N GLY A 128 18.68 -3.42 55.89
CA GLY A 128 18.36 -4.76 55.43
C GLY A 128 17.07 -4.80 54.62
N LEU A 129 15.96 -4.29 55.17
CA LEU A 129 14.63 -4.31 54.57
C LEU A 129 14.55 -3.55 53.24
N ALA A 130 15.28 -2.43 53.10
CA ALA A 130 15.38 -1.66 51.86
C ALA A 130 15.97 -2.46 50.69
N ARG A 131 16.65 -3.59 50.96
CA ARG A 131 17.31 -4.45 49.96
C ARG A 131 16.68 -5.83 49.81
N THR A 132 15.50 -6.07 50.38
CA THR A 132 14.82 -7.38 50.30
C THR A 132 13.77 -7.43 49.19
N ILE A 133 13.72 -8.57 48.49
CA ILE A 133 12.52 -8.98 47.76
C ILE A 133 11.52 -9.52 48.79
N ARG A 134 10.27 -9.07 48.73
CA ARG A 134 9.23 -9.44 49.71
C ARG A 134 8.29 -10.48 49.15
N GLN A 135 8.02 -11.52 49.93
CA GLN A 135 6.92 -12.45 49.71
C GLN A 135 5.65 -11.96 50.44
N PRO A 136 4.45 -12.26 49.95
CA PRO A 136 3.20 -12.05 50.70
C PRO A 136 3.20 -12.81 52.04
N GLU A 137 2.48 -12.30 53.05
CA GLU A 137 2.35 -12.97 54.36
C GLU A 137 1.64 -14.33 54.27
N THR A 138 0.93 -14.59 53.19
CA THR A 138 0.20 -15.84 52.93
C THR A 138 1.05 -16.95 52.32
N ASP A 139 2.29 -16.65 51.92
CA ASP A 139 3.16 -17.61 51.23
C ASP A 139 3.86 -18.59 52.18
N THR A 140 4.25 -19.74 51.65
CA THR A 140 5.12 -20.68 52.37
C THR A 140 6.54 -20.12 52.47
N THR A 141 7.33 -20.59 53.44
CA THR A 141 8.70 -20.08 53.63
C THR A 141 9.60 -20.46 52.45
N LEU A 142 9.94 -19.48 51.59
CA LEU A 142 10.85 -19.62 50.46
C LEU A 142 12.18 -18.88 50.69
N ASN A 143 13.26 -19.34 50.07
CA ASN A 143 14.55 -18.65 50.12
C ASN A 143 14.55 -17.48 49.13
N MET A 144 14.36 -16.26 49.62
CA MET A 144 14.34 -15.04 48.81
C MET A 144 15.73 -14.46 48.48
N GLN A 145 16.80 -15.22 48.72
CA GLN A 145 18.17 -14.80 48.42
C GLN A 145 18.45 -14.84 46.91
N LEU A 146 18.79 -13.69 46.33
CA LEU A 146 19.25 -13.63 44.94
C LEU A 146 20.57 -14.40 44.74
N PRO A 147 20.77 -15.09 43.60
CA PRO A 147 22.06 -15.69 43.23
C PRO A 147 23.19 -14.65 43.23
N GLU A 148 24.44 -15.08 43.38
CA GLU A 148 25.62 -14.19 43.39
C GLU A 148 25.70 -13.27 42.16
N ALA A 149 26.40 -12.13 42.30
CA ALA A 149 26.47 -11.10 41.25
C ALA A 149 27.06 -11.64 39.94
N SER A 150 28.09 -12.48 40.04
CA SER A 150 28.72 -13.20 38.94
C SER A 150 27.75 -14.18 38.25
N ALA A 151 26.90 -14.87 39.03
CA ALA A 151 25.94 -15.84 38.53
C ALA A 151 24.73 -15.20 37.82
N ARG A 152 24.39 -13.95 38.19
CA ARG A 152 23.26 -13.19 37.62
C ARG A 152 23.66 -12.10 36.62
N ALA A 153 24.94 -11.87 36.39
CA ALA A 153 25.40 -10.88 35.40
C ALA A 153 24.88 -11.24 34.00
N GLY A 154 24.18 -10.31 33.33
CA GLY A 154 23.60 -10.52 32.00
C GLY A 154 22.36 -11.43 31.95
N LYS A 155 21.69 -11.67 33.08
CA LYS A 155 20.53 -12.57 33.22
C LYS A 155 19.29 -11.85 33.73
N TYR A 156 18.11 -12.44 33.53
CA TYR A 156 16.85 -11.95 34.09
C TYR A 156 16.57 -12.54 35.49
N LEU A 157 15.81 -11.82 36.30
CA LEU A 157 15.22 -12.36 37.52
C LEU A 157 13.97 -13.17 37.15
N GLY A 158 13.94 -14.46 37.50
CA GLY A 158 12.77 -15.34 37.38
C GLY A 158 12.49 -16.07 38.68
N PHE A 159 11.49 -16.96 38.66
CA PHE A 159 11.13 -17.82 39.79
C PHE A 159 11.14 -19.29 39.35
N ASP A 160 11.62 -20.19 40.21
CA ASP A 160 11.60 -21.63 39.94
C ASP A 160 10.22 -22.27 40.22
N ASP A 161 10.10 -23.58 40.05
CA ASP A 161 8.85 -24.33 40.28
C ASP A 161 8.32 -24.23 41.72
N SER A 162 9.18 -23.82 42.66
CA SER A 162 8.82 -23.57 44.05
C SER A 162 8.52 -22.10 44.36
N GLY A 163 8.64 -21.21 43.36
CA GLY A 163 8.46 -19.77 43.52
C GLY A 163 9.69 -19.05 44.09
N ALA A 164 10.84 -19.72 44.21
CA ALA A 164 12.06 -19.09 44.71
C ALA A 164 12.77 -18.28 43.61
N PRO A 165 13.33 -17.10 43.91
CA PRO A 165 14.01 -16.27 42.93
C PRO A 165 15.25 -16.97 42.36
N THR A 166 15.37 -16.96 41.03
CA THR A 166 16.48 -17.55 40.29
C THR A 166 16.99 -16.62 39.19
N ALA A 167 18.25 -16.78 38.80
CA ALA A 167 18.86 -16.04 37.69
C ALA A 167 18.71 -16.87 36.41
N VAL A 168 17.72 -16.51 35.60
CA VAL A 168 17.42 -17.19 34.35
C VAL A 168 18.33 -16.62 33.28
N ALA A 169 19.04 -17.49 32.55
CA ALA A 169 19.79 -17.07 31.37
C ALA A 169 18.88 -16.25 30.45
N ASP A 170 19.45 -15.46 29.54
CA ASP A 170 18.67 -15.02 28.39
C ASP A 170 18.19 -16.28 27.68
N ASP A 171 16.98 -16.71 28.02
CA ASP A 171 16.19 -17.59 27.21
C ASP A 171 15.27 -16.66 26.45
N PRO A 172 15.57 -16.36 25.17
CA PRO A 172 14.74 -15.48 24.38
C PRO A 172 13.33 -16.08 24.11
N SER A 173 12.95 -17.18 24.78
CA SER A 173 11.67 -17.88 24.68
C SER A 173 10.58 -17.26 25.56
N ALA A 174 10.91 -16.44 26.57
CA ALA A 174 9.93 -16.13 27.63
C ALA A 174 9.23 -14.75 27.53
N ALA A 175 9.56 -13.88 26.56
CA ALA A 175 8.98 -12.52 26.52
C ALA A 175 8.35 -12.07 25.19
N THR A 176 8.30 -12.92 24.17
CA THR A 176 7.43 -12.72 23.00
C THR A 176 6.98 -14.09 22.52
N PRO A 177 5.74 -14.28 22.05
CA PRO A 177 5.36 -15.53 21.40
C PRO A 177 6.05 -15.57 20.03
N GLY A 178 7.37 -15.78 20.00
CA GLY A 178 8.19 -15.88 18.80
C GLY A 178 8.49 -17.34 18.53
N PHE A 179 8.17 -17.83 17.33
CA PHE A 179 8.64 -19.14 16.89
C PHE A 179 10.13 -19.04 16.55
N LYS A 180 10.97 -19.86 17.19
CA LYS A 180 12.41 -19.95 16.94
C LYS A 180 12.73 -21.25 16.23
N PHE A 181 13.68 -21.18 15.30
CA PHE A 181 14.13 -22.31 14.48
C PHE A 181 15.65 -22.50 14.58
N ASP A 182 16.11 -23.73 14.35
CA ASP A 182 17.50 -24.15 14.52
C ASP A 182 18.30 -24.26 13.21
N GLY A 183 17.66 -23.96 12.07
CA GLY A 183 18.24 -24.07 10.73
C GLY A 183 17.91 -25.38 9.99
N THR A 184 17.14 -26.29 10.59
CA THR A 184 16.57 -27.45 9.91
C THR A 184 15.23 -27.13 9.22
N ASP A 185 14.66 -28.10 8.47
CA ASP A 185 13.36 -27.91 7.83
C ASP A 185 12.24 -27.82 8.88
N GLU A 186 11.66 -26.64 9.00
CA GLU A 186 10.63 -26.32 10.01
C GLU A 186 9.24 -26.20 9.42
N SER A 187 9.04 -26.66 8.18
CA SER A 187 7.80 -26.40 7.45
C SER A 187 6.57 -26.95 8.15
N ASP A 188 6.69 -28.17 8.68
CA ASP A 188 5.65 -28.86 9.40
C ASP A 188 5.30 -28.16 10.73
N THR A 189 6.32 -27.79 11.49
CA THR A 189 6.17 -27.09 12.78
C THR A 189 5.53 -25.72 12.58
N LEU A 190 5.96 -24.98 11.57
CA LEU A 190 5.41 -23.67 11.25
C LEU A 190 3.96 -23.77 10.75
N GLN A 191 3.63 -24.78 9.94
CA GLN A 191 2.26 -25.00 9.48
C GLN A 191 1.32 -25.32 10.66
N GLU A 192 1.71 -26.23 11.55
CA GLU A 192 0.95 -26.58 12.75
C GLU A 192 0.68 -25.36 13.63
N LEU A 193 1.71 -24.54 13.86
CA LEU A 193 1.58 -23.33 14.66
C LEU A 193 0.62 -22.30 14.03
N ILE A 194 0.65 -22.14 12.70
CA ILE A 194 -0.28 -21.24 12.00
C ILE A 194 -1.72 -21.75 12.12
N ASP A 195 -1.93 -23.05 11.94
CA ASP A 195 -3.26 -23.65 12.04
C ASP A 195 -3.80 -23.56 13.47
N ASP A 196 -2.97 -23.78 14.49
CA ASP A 196 -3.30 -23.59 15.91
C ASP A 196 -3.62 -22.13 16.24
N ASP A 197 -2.80 -21.20 15.77
CA ASP A 197 -3.04 -19.76 15.98
C ASP A 197 -4.39 -19.34 15.38
N ILE A 198 -4.70 -19.78 14.16
CA ILE A 198 -5.98 -19.49 13.51
C ILE A 198 -7.14 -20.11 14.30
N ALA A 199 -7.01 -21.37 14.73
CA ALA A 199 -8.03 -22.06 15.52
C ALA A 199 -8.27 -21.40 16.89
N GLN A 200 -7.22 -20.88 17.53
CA GLN A 200 -7.29 -20.18 18.81
C GLN A 200 -7.69 -18.70 18.65
N GLY A 201 -7.70 -18.19 17.42
CA GLY A 201 -8.04 -16.81 17.12
C GLY A 201 -6.91 -15.81 17.41
N THR A 202 -5.66 -16.27 17.47
CA THR A 202 -4.46 -15.43 17.46
C THR A 202 -4.43 -14.62 16.17
N THR A 203 -4.14 -13.32 16.26
CA THR A 203 -4.13 -12.42 15.10
C THR A 203 -2.74 -12.04 14.61
N TYR A 204 -1.69 -12.39 15.37
CA TYR A 204 -0.32 -11.98 15.08
C TYR A 204 0.69 -13.02 15.57
N ARG A 205 1.60 -13.39 14.67
CA ARG A 205 2.72 -14.30 14.91
C ARG A 205 4.00 -13.66 14.40
N ALA A 206 4.98 -13.46 15.28
CA ALA A 206 6.35 -13.16 14.87
C ALA A 206 7.18 -14.45 14.74
N ILE A 207 7.93 -14.56 13.65
CA ILE A 207 8.92 -15.61 13.40
C ILE A 207 10.29 -15.00 13.65
N VAL A 208 11.05 -15.59 14.56
CA VAL A 208 12.28 -15.01 15.11
C VAL A 208 13.44 -15.96 14.89
N SER A 209 14.45 -15.53 14.13
CA SER A 209 15.70 -16.27 14.03
C SER A 209 16.64 -15.89 15.17
N PRO A 210 17.52 -16.81 15.63
CA PRO A 210 18.74 -16.37 16.31
C PRO A 210 19.57 -15.46 15.36
N PRO A 211 20.51 -14.65 15.88
CA PRO A 211 21.41 -13.87 15.04
C PRO A 211 22.15 -14.76 14.03
N GLY A 212 21.97 -14.49 12.73
CA GLY A 212 22.52 -15.32 11.65
C GLY A 212 21.77 -16.63 11.37
N GLY A 213 20.61 -16.85 12.02
CA GLY A 213 19.76 -18.01 11.82
C GLY A 213 19.03 -17.99 10.48
N VAL A 214 18.72 -19.19 9.99
CA VAL A 214 18.04 -19.40 8.70
C VAL A 214 16.76 -20.18 8.93
N LEU A 215 15.62 -19.68 8.43
CA LEU A 215 14.39 -20.47 8.40
C LEU A 215 14.43 -21.34 7.15
N ALA A 216 14.69 -22.64 7.30
CA ALA A 216 14.65 -23.56 6.18
C ALA A 216 13.23 -24.15 6.02
N LEU A 217 12.71 -24.12 4.79
CA LEU A 217 11.39 -24.63 4.43
C LEU A 217 11.50 -25.64 3.29
N GLY A 218 11.21 -26.91 3.55
CA GLY A 218 11.06 -27.98 2.56
C GLY A 218 9.64 -28.19 2.05
N LYS A 219 8.62 -27.56 2.65
CA LYS A 219 7.22 -27.65 2.20
C LYS A 219 6.56 -26.27 2.13
N THR A 220 5.50 -26.19 1.33
CA THR A 220 4.70 -24.97 1.17
C THR A 220 3.92 -24.65 2.45
N ILE A 221 3.99 -23.39 2.88
CA ILE A 221 3.25 -22.88 4.06
C ILE A 221 1.95 -22.22 3.61
N ASN A 222 0.86 -22.52 4.31
CA ASN A 222 -0.49 -22.09 3.99
C ASN A 222 -1.10 -21.28 5.12
N ILE A 223 -1.56 -20.06 4.80
CA ILE A 223 -2.39 -19.25 5.70
C ILE A 223 -3.85 -19.37 5.24
N ARG A 224 -4.69 -20.04 6.04
CA ARG A 224 -6.09 -20.38 5.71
C ARG A 224 -7.09 -19.79 6.71
N ASN A 225 -6.95 -18.51 7.04
CA ASN A 225 -7.88 -17.83 7.95
C ASN A 225 -9.24 -17.58 7.29
N ARG A 226 -10.07 -18.63 7.27
CA ARG A 226 -11.33 -18.71 6.50
C ARG A 226 -12.58 -18.44 7.32
N ASP A 227 -12.44 -18.28 8.65
CA ASP A 227 -13.57 -18.26 9.59
C ASP A 227 -14.03 -16.83 9.96
N GLY A 228 -14.26 -16.01 8.93
CA GLY A 228 -15.16 -14.85 9.06
C GLY A 228 -14.59 -13.60 9.72
N GLY A 229 -13.42 -13.13 9.30
CA GLY A 229 -13.09 -11.70 9.38
C GLY A 229 -12.12 -11.25 10.47
N ARG A 230 -11.40 -12.16 11.15
CA ARG A 230 -10.25 -11.77 11.98
C ARG A 230 -9.03 -11.59 11.09
N PRO A 231 -8.16 -10.59 11.32
CA PRO A 231 -6.88 -10.51 10.62
C PRO A 231 -5.88 -11.54 11.18
N TYR A 232 -5.01 -12.07 10.33
CA TYR A 232 -3.87 -12.89 10.74
C TYR A 232 -2.59 -12.35 10.10
N VAL A 233 -1.65 -11.96 10.96
CA VAL A 233 -0.35 -11.41 10.55
C VAL A 233 0.75 -12.43 10.83
N LEU A 234 1.47 -12.84 9.80
CA LEU A 234 2.68 -13.64 9.91
C LEU A 234 3.90 -12.75 9.61
N ASP A 235 4.70 -12.48 10.63
CA ASP A 235 5.76 -11.49 10.61
C ASP A 235 7.15 -12.13 10.69
N PHE A 236 7.86 -12.09 9.56
CA PHE A 236 9.23 -12.56 9.41
C PHE A 236 10.27 -11.43 9.54
N SER A 237 9.90 -10.21 9.94
CA SER A 237 10.84 -9.08 10.07
C SER A 237 11.99 -9.34 11.04
N ARG A 238 11.83 -10.32 11.94
CA ARG A 238 12.84 -10.78 12.91
C ARG A 238 13.57 -12.06 12.45
N CYS A 239 13.37 -12.48 11.21
CA CYS A 239 14.17 -13.50 10.56
C CYS A 239 15.26 -12.84 9.72
N SER A 240 16.50 -13.28 9.86
CA SER A 240 17.56 -12.83 8.94
C SER A 240 17.31 -13.32 7.51
N LYS A 241 16.89 -14.58 7.35
CA LYS A 241 16.84 -15.23 6.05
C LYS A 241 15.84 -16.39 6.00
N ILE A 242 15.15 -16.56 4.87
CA ILE A 242 14.38 -17.77 4.54
C ILE A 242 15.10 -18.53 3.42
N VAL A 243 15.33 -19.83 3.63
CA VAL A 243 15.87 -20.75 2.63
C VAL A 243 14.82 -21.77 2.24
N ARG A 244 14.45 -21.80 0.96
CA ARG A 244 13.52 -22.78 0.40
C ARG A 244 14.32 -23.98 -0.08
N LEU A 245 14.12 -25.14 0.53
CA LEU A 245 14.90 -26.34 0.25
C LEU A 245 14.56 -26.97 -1.11
N ASP A 246 13.33 -26.76 -1.59
CA ASP A 246 12.83 -27.19 -2.90
C ASP A 246 12.27 -25.98 -3.68
N TYR A 247 12.41 -26.00 -5.01
CA TYR A 247 11.96 -24.92 -5.90
C TYR A 247 10.43 -24.72 -5.92
N ALA A 248 9.66 -25.74 -5.55
CA ALA A 248 8.21 -25.70 -5.48
C ALA A 248 7.67 -25.12 -4.16
N VAL A 249 8.54 -24.88 -3.17
CA VAL A 249 8.16 -24.36 -1.86
C VAL A 249 7.78 -22.89 -1.96
N ARG A 250 6.55 -22.56 -1.57
CA ARG A 250 6.04 -21.18 -1.50
C ARG A 250 5.40 -20.89 -0.15
N ILE A 251 5.18 -19.62 0.16
CA ILE A 251 4.32 -19.23 1.28
C ILE A 251 3.09 -18.59 0.66
N ARG A 252 1.91 -19.14 0.99
CA ARG A 252 0.67 -18.79 0.30
C ARG A 252 -0.49 -18.51 1.25
N MET A 253 -1.20 -17.43 0.97
CA MET A 253 -2.48 -17.09 1.58
C MET A 253 -3.59 -17.68 0.70
N MET A 254 -4.44 -18.53 1.27
CA MET A 254 -5.37 -19.32 0.46
C MET A 254 -6.80 -19.31 0.97
N GLY A 255 -7.62 -18.53 0.29
CA GLY A 255 -9.04 -18.83 0.19
C GLY A 255 -9.30 -20.07 -0.67
N SER A 256 -10.55 -20.50 -0.71
CA SER A 256 -11.02 -21.59 -1.57
C SER A 256 -12.41 -21.27 -2.11
N PHE A 257 -12.95 -22.15 -2.94
CA PHE A 257 -14.39 -22.17 -3.19
C PHE A 257 -15.11 -22.80 -1.99
N SER A 258 -16.38 -22.44 -1.80
CA SER A 258 -17.27 -23.12 -0.86
C SER A 258 -17.71 -24.46 -1.45
N GLU A 259 -17.81 -25.47 -0.60
CA GLU A 259 -17.98 -26.86 -1.00
C GLU A 259 -19.06 -27.54 -0.15
N PHE A 260 -19.93 -28.28 -0.82
CA PHE A 260 -21.00 -29.08 -0.24
C PHE A 260 -20.64 -30.57 -0.39
N PRO A 261 -20.83 -31.44 0.63
CA PRO A 261 -21.45 -31.23 1.94
C PRO A 261 -20.42 -30.94 3.05
N GLN A 262 -20.82 -30.16 4.06
CA GLN A 262 -19.94 -29.75 5.16
C GLN A 262 -19.67 -30.86 6.21
N GLU A 263 -20.41 -31.97 6.20
CA GLU A 263 -20.34 -32.96 7.30
C GLU A 263 -20.24 -34.44 6.86
N ASN A 264 -20.42 -34.78 5.56
CA ASN A 264 -20.30 -36.16 5.05
C ASN A 264 -19.75 -36.16 3.60
N LEU A 265 -18.44 -36.01 3.44
CA LEU A 265 -17.78 -35.98 2.13
C LEU A 265 -18.07 -37.29 1.35
N TYR A 266 -18.45 -37.16 0.08
CA TYR A 266 -18.71 -38.30 -0.78
C TYR A 266 -17.41 -39.11 -0.97
N ARG A 267 -17.52 -40.43 -1.09
CA ARG A 267 -16.37 -41.33 -1.24
C ARG A 267 -16.38 -42.02 -2.59
N LEU A 268 -15.22 -42.49 -3.04
CA LEU A 268 -15.16 -43.44 -4.14
C LEU A 268 -15.81 -44.78 -3.76
N ALA A 269 -16.59 -45.35 -4.67
CA ALA A 269 -17.08 -46.72 -4.57
C ALA A 269 -16.01 -47.76 -4.99
N GLN A 270 -15.06 -47.34 -5.81
CA GLN A 270 -13.94 -48.14 -6.30
C GLN A 270 -12.75 -47.23 -6.62
N ASP A 271 -11.53 -47.77 -6.55
CA ASP A 271 -10.33 -47.03 -6.94
C ASP A 271 -10.46 -46.51 -8.37
N ALA A 272 -9.98 -45.29 -8.58
CA ALA A 272 -9.85 -44.68 -9.89
C ALA A 272 -8.36 -44.51 -10.22
N SER A 273 -7.99 -44.84 -11.44
CA SER A 273 -6.60 -44.80 -11.90
C SER A 273 -6.25 -43.44 -12.49
N GLN A 274 -4.97 -43.11 -12.46
CA GLN A 274 -4.43 -42.00 -13.24
C GLN A 274 -4.91 -42.12 -14.70
N ASN A 275 -5.32 -41.00 -15.27
CA ASN A 275 -5.91 -40.85 -16.60
C ASN A 275 -7.38 -41.28 -16.78
N ASP A 276 -8.03 -41.80 -15.74
CA ASP A 276 -9.48 -42.04 -15.82
C ASP A 276 -10.23 -40.72 -16.03
N THR A 277 -11.29 -40.76 -16.84
CA THR A 277 -12.18 -39.61 -17.14
C THR A 277 -13.54 -39.76 -16.49
N SER A 278 -13.64 -40.66 -15.52
CA SER A 278 -14.84 -40.89 -14.74
C SER A 278 -14.50 -41.51 -13.40
N ILE A 279 -15.32 -41.23 -12.40
CA ILE A 279 -15.28 -41.86 -11.08
C ILE A 279 -16.63 -42.48 -10.76
N THR A 280 -16.64 -43.51 -9.92
CA THR A 280 -17.88 -44.04 -9.36
C THR A 280 -17.96 -43.67 -7.90
N ILE A 281 -19.02 -42.95 -7.54
CA ILE A 281 -19.26 -42.44 -6.19
C ILE A 281 -20.02 -43.50 -5.39
N ASP A 282 -19.70 -43.65 -4.11
CA ASP A 282 -20.53 -44.47 -3.22
C ASP A 282 -21.84 -43.72 -2.91
N ALA A 283 -22.93 -44.18 -3.53
CA ALA A 283 -24.27 -43.63 -3.36
C ALA A 283 -25.02 -44.18 -2.12
N SER A 284 -24.32 -44.81 -1.17
CA SER A 284 -24.94 -45.28 0.06
C SER A 284 -25.53 -44.11 0.88
N PRO A 285 -26.64 -44.31 1.63
CA PRO A 285 -27.36 -43.22 2.32
C PRO A 285 -26.54 -42.43 3.34
N GLN A 286 -25.38 -42.96 3.77
CA GLN A 286 -24.49 -42.33 4.75
C GLN A 286 -23.52 -41.31 4.11
N ASN A 287 -23.34 -41.35 2.79
CA ASN A 287 -22.33 -40.56 2.07
C ASN A 287 -22.90 -39.42 1.21
N GLY A 288 -24.23 -39.18 1.23
CA GLY A 288 -24.84 -37.95 0.74
C GLY A 288 -25.92 -38.11 -0.34
N ASP A 289 -26.42 -36.98 -0.85
CA ASP A 289 -27.48 -36.85 -1.86
C ASP A 289 -26.89 -36.70 -3.28
N MET A 290 -26.98 -37.77 -4.08
CA MET A 290 -26.49 -37.78 -5.47
C MET A 290 -27.19 -36.76 -6.39
N SER A 291 -28.30 -36.13 -5.98
CA SER A 291 -29.04 -35.17 -6.81
C SER A 291 -28.24 -33.90 -7.15
N ARG A 292 -27.11 -33.66 -6.47
CA ARG A 292 -26.22 -32.51 -6.73
C ARG A 292 -25.14 -32.79 -7.77
N PHE A 293 -24.85 -34.06 -8.06
CA PHE A 293 -23.99 -34.43 -9.18
C PHE A 293 -24.81 -34.38 -10.46
N VAL A 294 -24.83 -33.21 -11.07
CA VAL A 294 -25.53 -32.95 -12.33
C VAL A 294 -24.53 -32.52 -13.40
N VAL A 295 -24.85 -32.76 -14.67
CA VAL A 295 -24.04 -32.27 -15.79
C VAL A 295 -23.86 -30.76 -15.67
N GLY A 296 -22.62 -30.30 -15.74
CA GLY A 296 -22.20 -28.90 -15.55
C GLY A 296 -21.78 -28.55 -14.13
N ALA A 297 -22.08 -29.37 -13.12
CA ALA A 297 -21.59 -29.12 -11.76
C ALA A 297 -20.08 -29.32 -11.68
N ARG A 298 -19.42 -28.51 -10.86
CA ARG A 298 -18.01 -28.61 -10.54
C ARG A 298 -17.81 -29.44 -9.28
N ILE A 299 -16.87 -30.36 -9.33
CA ILE A 299 -16.50 -31.21 -8.21
C ILE A 299 -15.02 -31.07 -7.88
N ILE A 300 -14.67 -31.29 -6.62
CA ILE A 300 -13.29 -31.41 -6.17
C ILE A 300 -13.11 -32.84 -5.64
N ILE A 301 -12.09 -33.52 -6.11
CA ILE A 301 -11.68 -34.87 -5.73
C ILE A 301 -10.34 -34.74 -5.00
N ARG A 302 -10.29 -35.19 -3.76
CA ARG A 302 -9.10 -35.18 -2.89
C ARG A 302 -8.71 -36.61 -2.61
N GLY A 303 -7.51 -37.00 -2.97
CA GLY A 303 -6.95 -38.33 -2.73
C GLY A 303 -6.18 -38.37 -1.42
N GLU A 304 -4.94 -38.87 -1.46
CA GLU A 304 -4.08 -38.99 -0.28
C GLU A 304 -3.78 -37.62 0.33
N GLN A 305 -3.94 -37.51 1.65
CA GLN A 305 -3.72 -36.30 2.42
C GLN A 305 -2.42 -36.38 3.24
N ASP A 306 -1.79 -35.23 3.43
CA ASP A 306 -0.71 -35.07 4.40
C ASP A 306 -1.26 -35.06 5.84
N LYS A 307 -0.36 -35.08 6.83
CA LYS A 307 -0.74 -35.09 8.25
C LYS A 307 -1.65 -33.94 8.69
N HIS A 308 -1.79 -32.88 7.87
CA HIS A 308 -2.63 -31.72 8.12
C HIS A 308 -3.99 -31.78 7.40
N GLY A 309 -4.31 -32.87 6.71
CA GLY A 309 -5.56 -33.03 5.98
C GLY A 309 -5.57 -32.34 4.62
N GLU A 310 -4.39 -32.11 4.04
CA GLU A 310 -4.27 -31.46 2.74
C GLU A 310 -3.83 -32.46 1.69
N PRO A 311 -4.48 -32.50 0.51
CA PRO A 311 -4.09 -33.44 -0.52
C PRO A 311 -2.62 -33.25 -0.93
N LEU A 312 -1.89 -34.36 -1.05
CA LEU A 312 -0.53 -34.35 -1.62
C LEU A 312 -0.53 -33.78 -3.03
N ASP A 313 0.66 -33.41 -3.53
CA ASP A 313 0.77 -32.90 -4.89
C ASP A 313 0.27 -33.93 -5.92
N GLY A 314 -0.57 -33.48 -6.86
CA GLY A 314 -1.29 -34.35 -7.79
C GLY A 314 -2.46 -35.16 -7.20
N GLN A 315 -2.71 -35.12 -5.88
CA GLN A 315 -3.86 -35.77 -5.22
C GLN A 315 -5.07 -34.83 -5.04
N ARG A 316 -5.09 -33.67 -5.71
CA ARG A 316 -6.29 -32.80 -5.80
C ARG A 316 -6.67 -32.62 -7.26
N HIS A 317 -7.88 -33.02 -7.63
CA HIS A 317 -8.45 -32.83 -8.96
C HIS A 317 -9.72 -31.98 -8.90
N GLU A 318 -9.87 -31.04 -9.81
CA GLU A 318 -11.08 -30.21 -9.93
C GLU A 318 -11.67 -30.46 -11.31
N ALA A 319 -12.86 -31.04 -11.37
CA ALA A 319 -13.46 -31.51 -12.62
C ALA A 319 -14.86 -30.92 -12.84
N ILE A 320 -15.24 -30.71 -14.09
CA ILE A 320 -16.61 -30.37 -14.49
C ILE A 320 -17.31 -31.65 -14.98
N ILE A 321 -18.45 -31.96 -14.38
CA ILE A 321 -19.24 -33.12 -14.77
C ILE A 321 -19.79 -32.94 -16.18
N THR A 322 -19.51 -33.88 -17.08
CA THR A 322 -20.04 -33.93 -18.45
C THR A 322 -21.08 -35.04 -18.63
N GLY A 323 -21.14 -35.99 -17.72
CA GLY A 323 -22.13 -37.08 -17.74
C GLY A 323 -22.38 -37.64 -16.35
N VAL A 324 -23.62 -38.07 -16.10
CA VAL A 324 -24.03 -38.75 -14.87
C VAL A 324 -24.87 -39.95 -15.25
N SER A 325 -24.44 -41.15 -14.85
CA SER A 325 -25.15 -42.41 -15.11
C SER A 325 -25.14 -43.26 -13.84
N GLY A 326 -26.25 -43.27 -13.11
CA GLY A 326 -26.32 -43.88 -11.79
C GLY A 326 -25.36 -43.15 -10.83
N ALA A 327 -24.41 -43.89 -10.26
CA ALA A 327 -23.39 -43.34 -9.36
C ALA A 327 -22.07 -42.97 -10.07
N THR A 328 -21.97 -43.21 -11.38
CA THR A 328 -20.80 -42.86 -12.17
C THR A 328 -20.93 -41.45 -12.71
N VAL A 329 -19.89 -40.66 -12.44
CA VAL A 329 -19.73 -39.27 -12.89
C VAL A 329 -18.59 -39.23 -13.90
N THR A 330 -18.85 -38.68 -15.07
CA THR A 330 -17.89 -38.54 -16.18
C THR A 330 -17.50 -37.08 -16.34
N PHE A 331 -16.23 -36.81 -16.65
CA PHE A 331 -15.69 -35.49 -16.93
C PHE A 331 -14.79 -35.58 -18.18
N ALA A 332 -15.20 -34.94 -19.27
CA ALA A 332 -14.54 -35.09 -20.58
C ALA A 332 -13.32 -34.16 -20.68
N ASN A 333 -12.22 -34.69 -21.25
CA ASN A 333 -10.95 -33.97 -21.47
C ASN A 333 -10.21 -33.50 -20.21
N ASP A 334 -10.51 -34.10 -19.05
CA ASP A 334 -9.87 -33.75 -17.79
C ASP A 334 -9.49 -35.00 -16.97
N PRO A 335 -8.55 -35.82 -17.48
CA PRO A 335 -8.14 -37.07 -16.85
C PRO A 335 -7.62 -36.88 -15.43
N LEU A 336 -7.86 -37.87 -14.55
CA LEU A 336 -7.31 -37.86 -13.18
C LEU A 336 -5.78 -37.75 -13.19
N PRO A 337 -5.19 -36.84 -12.41
CA PRO A 337 -3.74 -36.58 -12.41
C PRO A 337 -2.91 -37.66 -11.71
N ALA A 338 -3.54 -38.46 -10.86
CA ALA A 338 -2.92 -39.55 -10.11
C ALA A 338 -3.95 -40.67 -9.85
N ASP A 339 -3.51 -41.74 -9.22
CA ASP A 339 -4.41 -42.74 -8.68
C ASP A 339 -5.17 -42.18 -7.46
N PHE A 340 -6.48 -42.35 -7.46
CA PHE A 340 -7.38 -42.02 -6.36
C PHE A 340 -7.92 -43.31 -5.74
N LYS A 341 -7.66 -43.51 -4.45
CA LYS A 341 -7.95 -44.78 -3.77
C LYS A 341 -9.15 -44.66 -2.84
N THR A 342 -9.88 -45.75 -2.72
CA THR A 342 -10.93 -45.93 -1.71
C THR A 342 -10.36 -45.90 -0.29
N GLU A 343 -9.11 -46.32 -0.10
CA GLU A 343 -8.33 -46.24 1.14
C GLU A 343 -6.83 -46.06 0.86
N TYR A 344 -6.16 -45.21 1.64
CA TYR A 344 -4.71 -45.00 1.65
C TYR A 344 -4.12 -45.54 2.97
N PRO A 345 -3.73 -46.83 3.02
CA PRO A 345 -3.35 -47.49 4.28
C PRO A 345 -2.05 -46.97 4.91
N ASN A 346 -1.23 -46.24 4.15
CA ASN A 346 0.05 -45.69 4.60
C ASN A 346 0.04 -44.15 4.68
N SER A 347 -1.14 -43.52 4.60
CA SER A 347 -1.25 -42.07 4.67
C SER A 347 -0.72 -41.54 6.01
N ALA A 348 -0.08 -40.37 5.95
CA ALA A 348 0.35 -39.65 7.15
C ALA A 348 -0.83 -38.98 7.88
N TRP A 349 -2.00 -38.91 7.24
CA TRP A 349 -3.22 -38.35 7.80
C TRP A 349 -4.12 -39.41 8.44
N THR A 350 -4.79 -39.04 9.53
CA THR A 350 -5.89 -39.83 10.09
C THR A 350 -7.13 -38.94 10.25
N PRO A 351 -8.29 -39.33 9.71
CA PRO A 351 -9.53 -38.58 9.88
C PRO A 351 -9.93 -38.44 11.35
N GLU A 352 -10.54 -37.30 11.67
CA GLU A 352 -11.17 -37.06 12.97
C GLU A 352 -12.28 -38.09 13.19
N GLY A 353 -12.17 -38.92 14.24
CA GLY A 353 -13.07 -40.05 14.50
C GLY A 353 -12.51 -41.44 14.15
N GLY A 354 -11.31 -41.52 13.57
CA GLY A 354 -10.57 -42.76 13.32
C GLY A 354 -10.97 -43.49 12.03
N GLY A 355 -9.99 -44.03 11.32
CA GLY A 355 -10.15 -44.74 10.05
C GLY A 355 -8.94 -44.52 9.12
N PRO A 356 -8.84 -45.24 7.99
CA PRO A 356 -7.84 -44.92 6.97
C PRO A 356 -8.22 -43.63 6.24
N ASP A 357 -7.22 -42.89 5.75
CA ASP A 357 -7.40 -41.83 4.76
C ASP A 357 -8.03 -42.41 3.48
N ARG A 358 -8.82 -41.60 2.77
CA ARG A 358 -9.62 -42.04 1.62
C ARG A 358 -9.79 -40.90 0.65
N THR A 359 -10.15 -41.23 -0.60
CA THR A 359 -10.57 -40.20 -1.54
C THR A 359 -11.90 -39.56 -1.11
N LEU A 360 -11.92 -38.23 -1.04
CA LEU A 360 -13.05 -37.39 -0.66
C LEU A 360 -13.50 -36.54 -1.85
N ILE A 361 -14.80 -36.52 -2.11
CA ILE A 361 -15.41 -35.83 -3.25
C ILE A 361 -16.42 -34.81 -2.73
N THR A 362 -16.35 -33.60 -3.26
CA THR A 362 -17.25 -32.49 -2.92
C THR A 362 -17.80 -31.86 -4.19
N VAL A 363 -18.99 -31.28 -4.07
CA VAL A 363 -19.58 -30.41 -5.10
C VAL A 363 -19.32 -28.97 -4.71
N VAL A 364 -18.87 -28.15 -5.65
CA VAL A 364 -18.64 -26.71 -5.41
C VAL A 364 -19.99 -25.97 -5.40
N ASP A 365 -20.18 -25.04 -4.48
CA ASP A 365 -21.34 -24.15 -4.44
C ASP A 365 -21.27 -23.15 -5.62
N GLU A 366 -21.88 -23.52 -6.74
CA GLU A 366 -21.84 -22.78 -8.01
C GLU A 366 -23.22 -22.72 -8.67
N TRP A 367 -23.53 -21.58 -9.29
CA TRP A 367 -24.77 -21.35 -10.01
C TRP A 367 -24.48 -20.73 -11.37
N ASN A 368 -24.92 -21.39 -12.45
CA ASN A 368 -24.88 -20.82 -13.79
C ASN A 368 -25.78 -19.59 -13.87
N LEU A 369 -25.38 -18.59 -14.63
CA LEU A 369 -26.28 -17.50 -14.98
C LEU A 369 -27.41 -18.02 -15.87
N SER A 370 -28.64 -17.55 -15.63
CA SER A 370 -29.81 -17.85 -16.47
C SER A 370 -30.02 -16.83 -17.59
N ALA A 371 -29.27 -15.72 -17.56
CA ALA A 371 -29.23 -14.68 -18.57
C ALA A 371 -27.82 -14.07 -18.62
N ASP A 372 -27.43 -13.52 -19.76
CA ASP A 372 -26.18 -12.76 -19.87
C ASP A 372 -26.21 -11.56 -18.90
N ALA A 373 -25.06 -11.22 -18.34
CA ALA A 373 -24.89 -10.04 -17.50
C ALA A 373 -24.02 -9.03 -18.24
N ALA A 374 -24.49 -7.79 -18.37
CA ALA A 374 -23.76 -6.72 -19.00
C ALA A 374 -22.86 -6.00 -17.98
N GLU A 375 -21.80 -5.36 -18.47
CA GLU A 375 -20.98 -4.44 -17.70
C GLU A 375 -21.85 -3.39 -16.99
N GLY A 376 -21.60 -3.22 -15.69
CA GLY A 376 -22.39 -2.38 -14.79
C GLY A 376 -23.57 -3.09 -14.11
N ASP A 377 -23.97 -4.28 -14.56
CA ASP A 377 -25.07 -5.02 -13.93
C ASP A 377 -24.72 -5.42 -12.50
N ARG A 378 -25.65 -5.10 -11.58
CA ARG A 378 -25.56 -5.48 -10.17
C ARG A 378 -26.46 -6.65 -9.81
N VAL A 379 -27.41 -7.00 -10.67
CA VAL A 379 -28.45 -7.99 -10.39
C VAL A 379 -28.27 -9.14 -11.36
N LEU A 380 -27.76 -10.25 -10.87
CA LEU A 380 -27.49 -11.45 -11.64
C LEU A 380 -28.63 -12.43 -11.49
N SER A 381 -29.15 -12.92 -12.62
CA SER A 381 -30.13 -14.01 -12.63
C SER A 381 -29.41 -15.35 -12.73
N VAL A 382 -29.70 -16.26 -11.81
CA VAL A 382 -29.06 -17.58 -11.72
C VAL A 382 -30.04 -18.71 -12.01
N SER A 383 -29.54 -19.85 -12.48
CA SER A 383 -30.34 -20.98 -12.97
C SER A 383 -31.14 -21.72 -11.88
N SER A 384 -30.79 -21.52 -10.61
CA SER A 384 -31.47 -22.14 -9.46
C SER A 384 -31.35 -21.26 -8.21
N ASP A 385 -32.27 -21.45 -7.26
CA ASP A 385 -32.34 -20.66 -6.01
C ASP A 385 -31.11 -20.93 -5.11
N PRO A 386 -30.26 -19.92 -4.84
CA PRO A 386 -29.07 -20.07 -3.99
C PRO A 386 -29.35 -19.74 -2.52
N THR A 387 -30.55 -19.33 -2.11
CA THR A 387 -30.86 -18.79 -0.75
C THR A 387 -30.53 -19.75 0.41
N GLY A 388 -30.41 -21.05 0.15
CA GLY A 388 -30.00 -22.04 1.16
C GLY A 388 -28.48 -22.15 1.38
N SER A 389 -27.67 -21.67 0.44
CA SER A 389 -26.20 -21.75 0.50
C SER A 389 -25.51 -20.39 0.37
N LEU A 390 -26.20 -19.36 -0.10
CA LEU A 390 -25.68 -18.01 -0.34
C LEU A 390 -26.54 -16.97 0.36
N SER A 391 -25.90 -16.00 1.02
CA SER A 391 -26.52 -14.97 1.83
C SER A 391 -25.85 -13.60 1.63
N ALA A 392 -26.50 -12.53 2.09
CA ALA A 392 -25.90 -11.20 2.09
C ALA A 392 -24.61 -11.19 2.94
N GLY A 393 -23.56 -10.58 2.40
CA GLY A 393 -22.22 -10.54 2.99
C GLY A 393 -21.28 -11.65 2.53
N ASP A 394 -21.80 -12.71 1.91
CA ASP A 394 -20.97 -13.74 1.27
C ASP A 394 -20.20 -13.16 0.08
N TRP A 395 -19.11 -13.83 -0.28
CA TRP A 395 -18.32 -13.50 -1.46
C TRP A 395 -18.57 -14.53 -2.56
N VAL A 396 -18.64 -14.06 -3.79
CA VAL A 396 -18.75 -14.89 -5.00
C VAL A 396 -17.67 -14.52 -5.99
N TYR A 397 -17.26 -15.49 -6.79
CA TYR A 397 -16.42 -15.30 -7.95
C TYR A 397 -17.29 -15.40 -9.20
N VAL A 398 -17.49 -14.28 -9.88
CA VAL A 398 -18.24 -14.21 -11.15
C VAL A 398 -17.26 -14.52 -12.28
N GLN A 399 -17.59 -15.51 -13.10
CA GLN A 399 -16.66 -16.00 -14.12
C GLN A 399 -17.38 -16.59 -15.33
N ASP A 400 -16.73 -16.55 -16.51
CA ASP A 400 -17.11 -17.35 -17.68
C ASP A 400 -15.86 -18.03 -18.30
N ASP A 401 -16.06 -18.90 -19.29
CA ASP A 401 -14.99 -19.68 -19.93
C ASP A 401 -14.42 -19.00 -21.18
N ARG A 402 -14.72 -17.71 -21.39
CA ARG A 402 -14.15 -16.96 -22.52
C ARG A 402 -12.65 -16.78 -22.32
N THR A 403 -11.91 -17.07 -23.38
CA THR A 403 -10.47 -16.93 -23.49
C THR A 403 -10.09 -15.79 -24.41
N ALA A 404 -8.83 -15.37 -24.42
CA ALA A 404 -8.31 -14.45 -25.43
C ALA A 404 -8.51 -14.98 -26.87
N GLY A 405 -8.47 -16.30 -27.06
CA GLY A 405 -8.78 -16.98 -28.33
C GLY A 405 -10.22 -16.84 -28.81
N ASP A 406 -11.17 -16.52 -27.92
CA ASP A 406 -12.58 -16.31 -28.30
C ASP A 406 -12.87 -14.89 -28.83
N VAL A 407 -11.88 -14.00 -28.79
CA VAL A 407 -11.97 -12.61 -29.26
C VAL A 407 -11.07 -12.40 -30.48
N GLN A 408 -9.84 -11.92 -30.31
CA GLN A 408 -8.87 -11.72 -31.39
C GLN A 408 -7.51 -12.38 -31.13
N GLY A 409 -7.24 -12.83 -29.90
CA GLY A 409 -5.93 -13.38 -29.50
C GLY A 409 -5.73 -14.85 -29.86
N SER A 410 -4.58 -15.39 -29.47
CA SER A 410 -4.22 -16.81 -29.61
C SER A 410 -4.01 -17.53 -28.27
N SER A 411 -4.05 -16.79 -27.15
CA SER A 411 -3.89 -17.32 -25.79
C SER A 411 -5.16 -18.04 -25.32
N SER A 412 -4.97 -19.15 -24.59
CA SER A 412 -6.03 -19.88 -23.90
C SER A 412 -6.35 -19.33 -22.51
N ASN A 413 -5.71 -18.22 -22.09
CA ASN A 413 -5.98 -17.60 -20.80
C ASN A 413 -7.41 -17.08 -20.73
N ARG A 414 -8.07 -17.33 -19.59
CA ARG A 414 -9.42 -16.85 -19.30
C ARG A 414 -9.39 -15.35 -19.04
N ILE A 415 -10.35 -14.63 -19.60
CA ILE A 415 -10.37 -13.16 -19.61
C ILE A 415 -11.59 -12.56 -18.89
N ARG A 416 -12.44 -13.36 -18.23
CA ARG A 416 -13.62 -12.89 -17.49
C ARG A 416 -13.66 -13.51 -16.08
N LEU A 417 -13.07 -12.81 -15.11
CA LEU A 417 -12.91 -13.28 -13.74
C LEU A 417 -13.03 -12.12 -12.74
N GLU A 418 -13.99 -12.15 -11.81
CA GLU A 418 -14.19 -11.05 -10.85
C GLU A 418 -14.67 -11.51 -9.46
N PRO A 419 -14.00 -11.13 -8.36
CA PRO A 419 -14.51 -11.32 -7.00
C PRO A 419 -15.52 -10.22 -6.66
N HIS A 420 -16.66 -10.60 -6.08
CA HIS A 420 -17.75 -9.70 -5.69
C HIS A 420 -18.34 -10.07 -4.34
N ARG A 421 -18.78 -9.05 -3.60
CA ARG A 421 -19.56 -9.24 -2.38
C ARG A 421 -21.05 -9.23 -2.70
N VAL A 422 -21.77 -10.17 -2.11
CA VAL A 422 -23.21 -10.33 -2.26
C VAL A 422 -23.92 -9.34 -1.33
N GLN A 423 -24.73 -8.46 -1.91
CA GLN A 423 -25.57 -7.51 -1.19
C GLN A 423 -26.87 -8.16 -0.70
N ALA A 424 -27.50 -8.96 -1.57
CA ALA A 424 -28.77 -9.62 -1.28
C ALA A 424 -28.98 -10.84 -2.17
N VAL A 425 -29.77 -11.80 -1.68
CA VAL A 425 -30.20 -12.98 -2.42
C VAL A 425 -31.72 -13.11 -2.31
N SER A 426 -32.39 -13.37 -3.41
CA SER A 426 -33.84 -13.58 -3.45
C SER A 426 -34.21 -14.52 -4.59
N SER A 427 -34.63 -15.75 -4.25
CA SER A 427 -34.95 -16.78 -5.25
C SER A 427 -33.81 -16.91 -6.26
N THR A 428 -34.07 -16.90 -7.56
CA THR A 428 -33.08 -17.00 -8.64
C THR A 428 -32.31 -15.70 -8.92
N THR A 429 -32.20 -14.78 -7.97
CA THR A 429 -31.55 -13.48 -8.17
C THR A 429 -30.53 -13.21 -7.08
N VAL A 430 -29.32 -12.80 -7.49
CA VAL A 430 -28.22 -12.40 -6.63
C VAL A 430 -27.86 -10.95 -6.95
N THR A 431 -27.90 -10.08 -5.93
CA THR A 431 -27.51 -8.68 -6.05
C THR A 431 -26.12 -8.47 -5.48
N LEU A 432 -25.25 -7.78 -6.22
CA LEU A 432 -23.87 -7.47 -5.86
C LEU A 432 -23.72 -6.05 -5.31
N ASP A 433 -22.73 -5.85 -4.43
CA ASP A 433 -22.39 -4.54 -3.85
C ASP A 433 -21.94 -3.51 -4.90
N VAL A 434 -21.33 -3.99 -5.98
CA VAL A 434 -20.87 -3.20 -7.14
C VAL A 434 -21.22 -3.95 -8.41
N GLY A 435 -21.39 -3.22 -9.51
CA GLY A 435 -21.67 -3.84 -10.81
C GLY A 435 -20.47 -4.65 -11.30
N VAL A 436 -20.75 -5.71 -12.06
CA VAL A 436 -19.71 -6.43 -12.79
C VAL A 436 -18.97 -5.45 -13.71
N ALA A 437 -17.65 -5.54 -13.80
CA ALA A 437 -16.86 -4.62 -14.64
C ALA A 437 -16.82 -5.06 -16.11
N ARG A 438 -17.47 -6.18 -16.45
CA ARG A 438 -17.38 -6.87 -17.74
C ARG A 438 -18.67 -7.59 -18.07
N ASP A 439 -18.87 -7.83 -19.35
CA ASP A 439 -19.93 -8.70 -19.84
C ASP A 439 -19.63 -10.18 -19.58
N PHE A 440 -20.60 -10.90 -19.03
CA PHE A 440 -20.57 -12.34 -18.82
C PHE A 440 -21.65 -13.03 -19.65
N GLN A 441 -21.25 -14.02 -20.44
CA GLN A 441 -22.14 -14.69 -21.40
C GLN A 441 -22.48 -16.11 -20.99
N THR A 442 -23.77 -16.43 -20.94
CA THR A 442 -24.30 -17.78 -20.73
C THR A 442 -23.80 -18.75 -21.80
N ALA A 443 -23.63 -18.28 -23.05
CA ALA A 443 -23.02 -19.05 -24.14
C ALA A 443 -21.55 -19.45 -23.87
N LYS A 444 -20.87 -18.76 -22.95
CA LYS A 444 -19.53 -19.07 -22.45
C LYS A 444 -19.56 -19.62 -21.02
N LYS A 445 -20.68 -20.21 -20.60
CA LYS A 445 -20.87 -20.83 -19.28
C LYS A 445 -20.61 -19.85 -18.12
N ALA A 446 -21.14 -18.63 -18.25
CA ALA A 446 -21.11 -17.66 -17.18
C ALA A 446 -21.82 -18.17 -15.92
N ARG A 447 -21.21 -17.91 -14.76
CA ARG A 447 -21.64 -18.45 -13.46
C ARG A 447 -21.10 -17.62 -12.31
N ILE A 448 -21.69 -17.85 -11.13
CA ILE A 448 -21.17 -17.39 -9.85
C ILE A 448 -20.77 -18.59 -9.01
N THR A 449 -19.60 -18.52 -8.37
CA THR A 449 -19.09 -19.56 -7.47
C THR A 449 -18.91 -18.95 -6.08
N LYS A 450 -19.53 -19.52 -5.03
CA LYS A 450 -19.35 -19.00 -3.67
C LYS A 450 -17.91 -19.20 -3.21
N LEU A 451 -17.31 -18.15 -2.67
CA LEU A 451 -15.96 -18.15 -2.11
C LEU A 451 -16.02 -18.47 -0.61
N ARG A 452 -15.02 -19.20 -0.14
CA ARG A 452 -14.59 -19.26 1.26
C ARG A 452 -13.24 -18.55 1.35
N PRO A 453 -13.22 -17.20 1.36
CA PRO A 453 -11.99 -16.47 1.20
C PRO A 453 -11.10 -16.55 2.44
N CYS A 454 -9.81 -16.30 2.26
CA CYS A 454 -8.92 -16.00 3.38
C CYS A 454 -9.03 -14.50 3.71
N TRP A 455 -9.35 -14.18 4.96
CA TRP A 455 -9.71 -12.82 5.39
C TRP A 455 -8.50 -12.09 5.97
N TYR A 456 -8.23 -10.90 5.42
CA TYR A 456 -7.21 -9.95 5.88
C TYR A 456 -5.84 -10.58 6.20
N PRO A 457 -5.32 -11.55 5.41
CA PRO A 457 -4.04 -12.16 5.71
C PRO A 457 -2.91 -11.15 5.43
N THR A 458 -1.98 -11.02 6.38
CA THR A 458 -0.80 -10.16 6.22
C THR A 458 0.47 -10.97 6.36
N ILE A 459 1.40 -10.80 5.43
CA ILE A 459 2.78 -11.29 5.57
C ILE A 459 3.71 -10.09 5.61
N ILE A 460 4.56 -10.03 6.63
CA ILE A 460 5.70 -9.12 6.67
C ILE A 460 6.94 -9.96 6.40
N CYS A 461 7.61 -9.72 5.30
CA CYS A 461 8.69 -10.58 4.82
C CYS A 461 10.06 -10.21 5.42
N PRO A 462 11.02 -11.15 5.47
CA PRO A 462 12.40 -10.81 5.76
C PRO A 462 13.08 -10.23 4.51
N PRO A 463 14.17 -9.46 4.68
CA PRO A 463 14.90 -8.86 3.58
C PRO A 463 15.68 -9.85 2.71
N GLU A 464 15.90 -11.09 3.16
CA GLU A 464 16.65 -12.12 2.42
C GLU A 464 15.83 -13.41 2.26
N ASN A 465 15.65 -13.85 1.00
CA ASN A 465 14.99 -15.10 0.64
C ASN A 465 15.76 -15.77 -0.50
N GLU A 466 15.96 -17.09 -0.45
CA GLU A 466 16.66 -17.84 -1.50
C GLU A 466 16.11 -19.25 -1.72
N PHE A 467 16.55 -19.91 -2.80
CA PHE A 467 16.28 -21.30 -3.10
C PHE A 467 17.57 -22.14 -3.04
N ALA A 468 17.50 -23.31 -2.41
CA ALA A 468 18.62 -24.24 -2.25
C ALA A 468 18.77 -25.21 -3.43
N GLN A 469 17.78 -25.27 -4.32
CA GLN A 469 17.75 -26.17 -5.48
C GLN A 469 17.45 -25.40 -6.77
N ALA A 470 18.06 -25.83 -7.88
CA ALA A 470 17.74 -25.33 -9.20
C ALA A 470 16.27 -25.58 -9.56
N PRO A 471 15.59 -24.62 -10.22
CA PRO A 471 14.24 -24.83 -10.73
C PRO A 471 14.23 -25.94 -11.79
N ALA A 472 13.14 -26.72 -11.85
CA ALA A 472 12.90 -27.67 -12.93
C ALA A 472 12.74 -26.99 -14.32
N ALA A 473 12.62 -27.77 -15.38
CA ALA A 473 12.31 -27.23 -16.71
C ALA A 473 10.89 -26.62 -16.74
N SER A 474 10.74 -25.53 -17.51
CA SER A 474 9.43 -24.93 -17.80
C SER A 474 8.48 -25.96 -18.45
N PRO A 475 7.17 -25.95 -18.14
CA PRO A 475 6.46 -24.98 -17.29
C PRO A 475 6.39 -25.36 -15.80
N ALA A 476 6.88 -26.54 -15.42
CA ALA A 476 6.73 -27.08 -14.05
C ALA A 476 7.40 -26.20 -12.97
N SER A 477 8.32 -25.32 -13.35
CA SER A 477 9.08 -24.45 -12.44
C SER A 477 8.55 -23.02 -12.25
N ARG A 478 7.39 -22.68 -12.80
CA ARG A 478 6.78 -21.34 -12.66
C ARG A 478 6.03 -21.16 -11.33
N ILE A 479 6.73 -21.36 -10.23
CA ILE A 479 6.14 -21.32 -8.89
C ILE A 479 6.46 -19.99 -8.21
N PRO A 480 5.47 -19.17 -7.80
CA PRO A 480 5.77 -17.90 -7.15
C PRO A 480 6.36 -18.11 -5.75
N ALA A 481 7.24 -17.22 -5.29
CA ALA A 481 7.76 -17.29 -3.92
C ALA A 481 6.66 -16.96 -2.89
N TRP A 482 5.85 -15.95 -3.19
CA TRP A 482 4.72 -15.50 -2.40
C TRP A 482 3.44 -15.56 -3.23
N GLU A 483 2.38 -16.13 -2.67
CA GLU A 483 1.10 -16.27 -3.38
C GLU A 483 -0.06 -15.82 -2.49
N ALA A 484 -1.03 -15.09 -3.03
CA ALA A 484 -2.34 -14.99 -2.43
C ALA A 484 -3.41 -15.35 -3.46
N LYS A 485 -4.35 -16.20 -3.05
CA LYS A 485 -5.41 -16.69 -3.92
C LYS A 485 -6.75 -16.64 -3.22
N TYR A 486 -7.75 -16.03 -3.88
CA TYR A 486 -9.12 -15.88 -3.37
C TYR A 486 -9.18 -15.25 -1.97
N CYS A 487 -8.36 -14.22 -1.74
CA CYS A 487 -8.28 -13.51 -0.46
C CYS A 487 -9.04 -12.19 -0.49
N ILE A 488 -9.56 -11.76 0.66
CA ILE A 488 -10.09 -10.42 0.87
C ILE A 488 -9.04 -9.61 1.63
N GLU A 489 -8.62 -8.49 1.04
CA GLU A 489 -7.63 -7.56 1.57
C GLU A 489 -6.30 -8.23 1.99
N PRO A 490 -5.69 -9.11 1.16
CA PRO A 490 -4.38 -9.68 1.47
C PRO A 490 -3.29 -8.60 1.38
N THR A 491 -2.36 -8.58 2.34
CA THR A 491 -1.25 -7.62 2.37
C THR A 491 0.11 -8.31 2.46
N ILE A 492 1.04 -7.99 1.56
CA ILE A 492 2.44 -8.47 1.63
C ILE A 492 3.37 -7.26 1.69
N VAL A 493 4.18 -7.17 2.76
CA VAL A 493 5.10 -6.06 3.02
C VAL A 493 6.54 -6.52 2.92
N GLY A 494 7.33 -5.82 2.11
CA GLY A 494 8.75 -6.06 1.92
C GLY A 494 9.13 -7.40 1.29
N PRO A 495 8.34 -8.05 0.40
CA PRO A 495 8.78 -9.30 -0.20
C PRO A 495 10.04 -9.03 -1.02
N ARG A 496 11.12 -9.75 -0.71
CA ARG A 496 12.41 -9.57 -1.41
C ARG A 496 12.95 -10.90 -1.93
N LEU A 497 13.38 -10.90 -3.18
CA LEU A 497 14.15 -12.00 -3.78
C LEU A 497 15.36 -11.41 -4.50
N ASP A 498 16.55 -11.83 -4.10
CA ASP A 498 17.81 -11.38 -4.67
C ASP A 498 18.49 -12.57 -5.35
N ASP A 499 18.31 -12.67 -6.66
CA ASP A 499 18.81 -13.78 -7.47
C ASP A 499 20.32 -13.63 -7.76
N GLU A 500 20.89 -12.44 -7.58
CA GLU A 500 22.34 -12.21 -7.76
C GLU A 500 23.16 -12.77 -6.61
N ALA A 501 22.66 -12.58 -5.39
CA ALA A 501 23.33 -13.04 -4.18
C ALA A 501 23.23 -14.56 -3.95
N THR A 502 22.42 -15.27 -4.74
CA THR A 502 22.00 -16.65 -4.45
C THR A 502 22.36 -17.62 -5.59
N THR A 503 22.43 -18.91 -5.24
CA THR A 503 22.81 -19.95 -6.23
C THR A 503 21.64 -20.25 -7.17
N TYR A 504 20.40 -20.19 -6.67
CA TYR A 504 19.18 -20.54 -7.41
C TYR A 504 18.02 -19.57 -7.13
N THR A 505 17.12 -19.44 -8.11
CA THR A 505 15.94 -18.59 -8.07
C THR A 505 14.69 -19.35 -8.51
N THR A 506 13.51 -18.78 -8.26
CA THR A 506 12.29 -19.19 -8.93
C THR A 506 12.22 -18.65 -10.38
N ARG A 507 11.88 -19.54 -11.32
CA ARG A 507 11.47 -19.15 -12.68
C ARG A 507 10.07 -18.50 -12.72
N GLY A 508 9.31 -18.59 -11.63
CA GLY A 508 8.02 -17.93 -11.46
C GLY A 508 8.13 -16.45 -11.07
N GLN A 509 7.17 -15.98 -10.29
CA GLN A 509 7.06 -14.58 -9.85
C GLN A 509 7.57 -14.37 -8.43
N LEU A 510 7.99 -13.15 -8.07
CA LEU A 510 8.21 -12.86 -6.65
C LEU A 510 6.87 -12.96 -5.90
N VAL A 511 5.86 -12.21 -6.37
CA VAL A 511 4.50 -12.26 -5.81
C VAL A 511 3.49 -12.58 -6.92
N ARG A 512 2.57 -13.49 -6.63
CA ARG A 512 1.36 -13.72 -7.42
C ARG A 512 0.10 -13.48 -6.60
N MET A 513 -0.80 -12.66 -7.12
CA MET A 513 -2.12 -12.39 -6.53
C MET A 513 -3.20 -12.83 -7.52
N GLU A 514 -4.09 -13.72 -7.11
CA GLU A 514 -5.12 -14.30 -7.98
C GLU A 514 -6.51 -14.24 -7.34
N GLY A 515 -7.48 -13.68 -8.05
CA GLY A 515 -8.88 -13.64 -7.60
C GLY A 515 -9.08 -12.90 -6.28
N CYS A 516 -8.20 -11.95 -5.94
CA CYS A 516 -8.22 -11.25 -4.66
C CYS A 516 -8.99 -9.93 -4.76
N TYR A 517 -9.69 -9.58 -3.68
CA TYR A 517 -10.30 -8.26 -3.51
C TYR A 517 -9.39 -7.38 -2.67
N ARG A 518 -9.11 -6.16 -3.12
CA ARG A 518 -8.20 -5.18 -2.52
C ARG A 518 -6.83 -5.76 -2.09
N PRO A 519 -6.13 -6.52 -2.95
CA PRO A 519 -4.78 -6.97 -2.61
C PRO A 519 -3.83 -5.78 -2.49
N ARG A 520 -2.94 -5.82 -1.50
CA ARG A 520 -1.93 -4.79 -1.26
C ARG A 520 -0.51 -5.38 -1.23
N VAL A 521 0.40 -4.80 -2.00
CA VAL A 521 1.84 -5.13 -1.94
C VAL A 521 2.63 -3.86 -1.66
N VAL A 522 3.50 -3.90 -0.65
CA VAL A 522 4.27 -2.72 -0.23
C VAL A 522 5.76 -3.02 -0.27
N ASN A 523 6.55 -2.14 -0.89
CA ASN A 523 8.02 -2.21 -0.92
C ASN A 523 8.57 -3.56 -1.41
N ALA A 524 7.98 -4.12 -2.46
CA ALA A 524 8.47 -5.35 -3.06
C ALA A 524 9.80 -5.12 -3.80
N ALA A 525 10.73 -6.07 -3.68
CA ALA A 525 12.01 -5.99 -4.34
C ALA A 525 12.35 -7.32 -5.04
N ARG A 526 12.63 -7.28 -6.34
CA ARG A 526 13.23 -8.41 -7.04
C ARG A 526 14.45 -7.95 -7.82
N ILE A 527 15.59 -8.54 -7.52
CA ILE A 527 16.84 -8.29 -8.25
C ILE A 527 17.15 -9.58 -9.02
N GLY A 528 16.90 -9.55 -10.33
CA GLY A 528 17.00 -10.70 -11.20
C GLY A 528 18.45 -11.00 -11.63
N LYS A 529 18.80 -12.28 -11.69
CA LYS A 529 20.08 -12.73 -12.23
C LYS A 529 20.08 -12.63 -13.76
N LEU A 530 21.18 -12.12 -14.31
CA LEU A 530 21.46 -11.92 -15.74
C LEU A 530 21.60 -13.21 -16.57
N ASP A 531 21.07 -14.36 -16.11
CA ASP A 531 21.17 -15.59 -16.89
C ASP A 531 20.10 -15.59 -18.00
N THR A 532 20.48 -15.03 -19.14
CA THR A 532 19.64 -14.88 -20.35
C THR A 532 19.29 -16.22 -21.01
N SER A 533 19.98 -17.31 -20.66
CA SER A 533 19.76 -18.62 -21.29
C SER A 533 18.44 -19.30 -20.90
N ASP A 534 17.81 -18.84 -19.81
CA ASP A 534 16.63 -19.47 -19.20
C ASP A 534 15.37 -18.59 -19.21
N ALA A 535 15.44 -17.35 -19.71
CA ALA A 535 14.32 -16.42 -19.79
C ALA A 535 13.38 -16.72 -20.98
N THR A 536 12.90 -17.96 -21.07
CA THR A 536 11.88 -18.36 -22.06
C THR A 536 10.52 -17.72 -21.75
N SER A 537 9.60 -17.73 -22.72
CA SER A 537 8.27 -17.11 -22.62
C SER A 537 7.56 -17.35 -21.28
N GLY A 538 7.36 -16.33 -20.44
CA GLY A 538 6.55 -16.40 -19.22
C GLY A 538 7.26 -16.66 -17.89
N ASP A 539 8.59 -16.51 -17.84
CA ASP A 539 9.39 -16.65 -16.61
C ASP A 539 9.85 -15.29 -16.02
N ARG A 540 10.13 -15.26 -14.71
CA ARG A 540 10.81 -14.17 -13.97
C ARG A 540 10.08 -12.81 -13.88
N TYR A 541 8.82 -12.79 -13.44
CA TYR A 541 8.15 -11.51 -13.15
C TYR A 541 8.43 -11.04 -11.73
N GLY A 542 8.44 -9.73 -11.49
CA GLY A 542 8.36 -9.20 -10.14
C GLY A 542 7.00 -9.51 -9.54
N LEU A 543 5.99 -8.72 -9.90
CA LEU A 543 4.61 -8.93 -9.43
C LEU A 543 3.70 -9.41 -10.58
N TYR A 544 2.76 -10.29 -10.25
CA TYR A 544 1.75 -10.75 -11.20
C TYR A 544 0.35 -10.83 -10.59
N PHE A 545 -0.60 -10.23 -11.28
CA PHE A 545 -2.00 -10.15 -10.84
C PHE A 545 -2.94 -10.75 -11.88
N VAL A 546 -3.94 -11.52 -11.42
CA VAL A 546 -5.00 -12.07 -12.27
C VAL A 546 -6.34 -12.03 -11.54
N GLY A 547 -7.38 -11.53 -12.19
CA GLY A 547 -8.73 -11.46 -11.63
C GLY A 547 -8.82 -10.70 -10.31
N CYS A 548 -7.89 -9.78 -10.05
CA CYS A 548 -7.89 -8.97 -8.84
C CYS A 548 -8.71 -7.69 -9.01
N ARG A 549 -9.29 -7.19 -7.94
CA ARG A 549 -10.13 -5.98 -7.96
C ARG A 549 -9.74 -5.01 -6.85
N ASP A 550 -9.73 -3.71 -7.15
CA ASP A 550 -9.55 -2.60 -6.18
C ASP A 550 -8.22 -2.67 -5.40
N GLY A 551 -7.15 -3.21 -6.00
CA GLY A 551 -5.88 -3.45 -5.33
C GLY A 551 -4.85 -2.32 -5.48
N GLU A 552 -3.80 -2.40 -4.66
CA GLU A 552 -2.74 -1.39 -4.59
C GLU A 552 -1.33 -2.00 -4.53
N VAL A 553 -0.39 -1.41 -5.26
CA VAL A 553 1.05 -1.63 -5.11
C VAL A 553 1.69 -0.30 -4.72
N GLU A 554 2.42 -0.26 -3.62
CA GLU A 554 3.07 0.94 -3.11
C GLU A 554 4.58 0.71 -2.94
N GLY A 555 5.36 1.46 -3.69
CA GLY A 555 6.81 1.32 -3.69
C GLY A 555 7.29 0.00 -4.28
N GLY A 556 8.58 -0.07 -4.53
CA GLY A 556 9.23 -1.31 -4.95
C GLY A 556 10.33 -1.08 -5.97
N PHE A 557 11.19 -2.08 -6.11
CA PHE A 557 12.35 -2.05 -6.99
C PHE A 557 12.48 -3.39 -7.73
N PHE A 558 12.33 -3.36 -9.05
CA PHE A 558 12.40 -4.55 -9.89
C PHE A 558 13.51 -4.38 -10.91
N GLU A 559 14.61 -5.11 -10.74
CA GLU A 559 15.77 -5.08 -11.62
C GLU A 559 15.86 -6.39 -12.40
N ARG A 560 16.14 -6.34 -13.71
CA ARG A 560 16.40 -7.53 -14.56
C ARG A 560 15.32 -8.61 -14.50
N CYS A 561 14.12 -8.20 -14.13
CA CYS A 561 12.92 -9.02 -14.28
C CYS A 561 12.53 -9.06 -15.76
N ARG A 562 11.80 -10.08 -16.19
CA ARG A 562 11.20 -10.06 -17.53
C ARG A 562 10.16 -8.95 -17.63
N HIS A 563 9.26 -8.93 -16.66
CA HIS A 563 8.36 -7.83 -16.38
C HIS A 563 8.51 -7.43 -14.92
N GLY A 564 8.67 -6.14 -14.63
CA GLY A 564 8.68 -5.67 -13.24
C GLY A 564 7.33 -5.94 -12.58
N ILE A 565 6.25 -5.48 -13.23
CA ILE A 565 4.86 -5.73 -12.82
C ILE A 565 4.06 -6.13 -14.05
N ALA A 566 3.23 -7.18 -13.92
CA ALA A 566 2.36 -7.63 -14.99
C ALA A 566 0.92 -7.92 -14.51
N PHE A 567 -0.07 -7.39 -15.22
CA PHE A 567 -1.49 -7.66 -15.00
C PHE A 567 -2.02 -8.66 -16.03
N GLY A 568 -1.94 -9.95 -15.73
CA GLY A 568 -2.23 -11.02 -16.70
C GLY A 568 -3.60 -10.93 -17.37
N SER A 569 -4.69 -11.00 -16.60
CA SER A 569 -6.05 -10.97 -17.13
C SER A 569 -7.08 -10.54 -16.08
N SER A 570 -8.15 -9.88 -16.54
CA SER A 570 -9.34 -9.52 -15.76
C SER A 570 -9.12 -8.69 -14.50
N ASN A 571 -8.00 -7.97 -14.38
CA ASN A 571 -7.80 -7.10 -13.22
C ASN A 571 -8.65 -5.82 -13.36
N THR A 572 -9.16 -5.28 -12.25
CA THR A 572 -10.03 -4.10 -12.25
C THR A 572 -9.60 -3.12 -11.17
N ASN A 573 -9.47 -1.84 -11.55
CA ASN A 573 -9.21 -0.73 -10.64
C ASN A 573 -7.96 -0.98 -9.76
N MET A 574 -6.81 -1.21 -10.41
CA MET A 574 -5.54 -1.46 -9.73
C MET A 574 -4.70 -0.19 -9.75
N LEU A 575 -4.19 0.22 -8.60
CA LEU A 575 -3.27 1.35 -8.46
C LEU A 575 -1.84 0.84 -8.19
N VAL A 576 -0.88 1.28 -8.99
CA VAL A 576 0.54 1.04 -8.79
C VAL A 576 1.20 2.40 -8.59
N ARG A 577 1.85 2.63 -7.44
CA ARG A 577 2.48 3.92 -7.15
C ARG A 577 3.92 3.81 -6.66
N GLY A 578 4.78 4.69 -7.13
CA GLY A 578 6.15 4.82 -6.61
C GLY A 578 7.06 3.62 -6.87
N VAL A 579 6.75 2.80 -7.89
CA VAL A 579 7.56 1.64 -8.27
C VAL A 579 8.69 2.07 -9.18
N THR A 580 9.87 1.51 -8.95
CA THR A 580 11.02 1.61 -9.85
C THR A 580 11.25 0.28 -10.57
N THR A 581 11.33 0.31 -11.90
CA THR A 581 11.79 -0.81 -12.73
C THR A 581 13.09 -0.42 -13.41
N ASP A 582 14.08 -1.31 -13.37
CA ASP A 582 15.42 -1.07 -13.90
C ASP A 582 15.86 -2.26 -14.75
N ASP A 583 16.41 -2.01 -15.93
CA ASP A 583 16.97 -3.03 -16.82
C ASP A 583 16.07 -4.28 -17.02
N CYS A 584 14.75 -4.10 -17.09
CA CYS A 584 13.81 -5.20 -17.28
C CYS A 584 13.94 -5.77 -18.71
N LEU A 585 13.96 -7.10 -18.85
CA LEU A 585 14.33 -7.79 -20.09
C LEU A 585 13.38 -7.54 -21.27
N ILE A 586 12.11 -7.23 -20.97
CA ILE A 586 11.10 -6.88 -21.98
C ILE A 586 10.46 -5.55 -21.59
N ASN A 587 9.70 -5.51 -20.49
CA ASN A 587 9.07 -4.25 -20.11
C ASN A 587 8.96 -4.08 -18.60
N GLY A 588 8.89 -2.83 -18.13
CA GLY A 588 8.78 -2.55 -16.70
C GLY A 588 7.35 -2.75 -16.20
N LEU A 589 6.41 -2.04 -16.84
CA LEU A 589 5.02 -1.87 -16.41
C LEU A 589 4.06 -2.47 -17.45
N ASP A 590 3.50 -3.65 -17.20
CA ASP A 590 2.77 -4.43 -18.21
C ASP A 590 1.31 -4.70 -17.83
N THR A 591 0.38 -4.51 -18.77
CA THR A 591 -1.02 -4.91 -18.61
C THR A 591 -1.43 -6.16 -19.38
N HIS A 592 -0.56 -6.83 -20.13
CA HIS A 592 -0.73 -8.13 -20.80
C HIS A 592 -1.95 -8.30 -21.74
N GLY A 593 -2.90 -7.37 -21.86
CA GLY A 593 -3.99 -7.43 -22.83
C GLY A 593 -5.16 -8.35 -22.51
N GLY A 594 -5.22 -8.92 -21.30
CA GLY A 594 -6.26 -9.86 -20.86
C GLY A 594 -7.56 -9.21 -20.39
N ASP A 595 -7.98 -8.10 -21.02
CA ASP A 595 -9.13 -7.25 -20.64
C ASP A 595 -9.04 -6.74 -19.20
N ASN A 596 -7.91 -6.12 -18.88
CA ASN A 596 -7.72 -5.39 -17.63
C ASN A 596 -8.35 -3.99 -17.75
N ILE A 597 -8.98 -3.50 -16.67
CA ILE A 597 -9.77 -2.28 -16.69
C ILE A 597 -9.33 -1.36 -15.55
N GLY A 598 -9.05 -0.09 -15.84
CA GLY A 598 -8.78 0.92 -14.82
C GLY A 598 -7.44 0.70 -14.10
N ILE A 599 -6.40 0.30 -14.83
CA ILE A 599 -5.05 0.14 -14.28
C ILE A 599 -4.34 1.49 -14.29
N THR A 600 -3.88 1.97 -13.14
CA THR A 600 -3.16 3.25 -13.02
C THR A 600 -1.76 3.02 -12.49
N PHE A 601 -0.75 3.37 -13.29
CA PHE A 601 0.64 3.52 -12.86
C PHE A 601 0.87 5.00 -12.53
N ALA A 602 1.24 5.30 -11.29
CA ALA A 602 1.37 6.67 -10.77
C ALA A 602 2.76 6.91 -10.16
N ALA A 603 3.45 7.97 -10.57
CA ALA A 603 4.76 8.31 -10.03
C ALA A 603 5.78 7.15 -10.09
N CYS A 604 5.70 6.31 -11.11
CA CYS A 604 6.64 5.22 -11.34
C CYS A 604 7.86 5.71 -12.11
N LEU A 605 9.01 5.08 -11.87
CA LEU A 605 10.24 5.27 -12.65
C LEU A 605 10.54 3.98 -13.40
N SER A 606 10.73 4.06 -14.72
CA SER A 606 11.23 2.94 -15.50
C SER A 606 12.48 3.34 -16.26
N VAL A 607 13.54 2.57 -16.08
CA VAL A 607 14.86 2.80 -16.65
C VAL A 607 15.23 1.60 -17.52
N ALA A 608 15.58 1.88 -18.77
CA ALA A 608 16.09 0.87 -19.68
C ALA A 608 17.50 0.44 -19.27
N GLY A 609 17.88 -0.76 -19.67
CA GLY A 609 19.25 -1.24 -19.49
C GLY A 609 19.64 -2.19 -20.62
N PRO A 610 20.85 -2.77 -20.60
CA PRO A 610 21.37 -3.58 -21.70
C PRO A 610 20.78 -5.00 -21.79
N SER A 611 20.05 -5.47 -20.77
CA SER A 611 19.61 -6.86 -20.69
C SER A 611 18.42 -7.12 -21.62
N ARG A 612 18.39 -8.22 -22.39
CA ARG A 612 17.26 -8.56 -23.28
C ARG A 612 16.79 -9.99 -23.07
N ALA A 613 15.50 -10.23 -23.19
CA ALA A 613 14.97 -11.59 -23.23
C ALA A 613 15.26 -12.23 -24.60
N PRO A 614 15.58 -13.53 -24.69
CA PRO A 614 15.87 -14.20 -25.96
C PRO A 614 14.71 -14.15 -26.98
N ASP A 615 13.49 -14.01 -26.49
CA ASP A 615 12.25 -13.99 -27.29
C ASP A 615 11.68 -12.58 -27.49
N ALA A 616 12.40 -11.53 -27.07
CA ALA A 616 12.03 -10.15 -27.32
C ALA A 616 13.12 -9.43 -28.12
N VAL A 617 12.71 -8.78 -29.21
CA VAL A 617 13.62 -7.97 -30.03
C VAL A 617 13.79 -6.57 -29.43
N ASN A 618 12.75 -6.05 -28.77
CA ASN A 618 12.70 -4.69 -28.23
C ASN A 618 12.23 -4.69 -26.77
N GLN A 619 12.65 -3.67 -26.02
CA GLN A 619 12.16 -3.32 -24.68
C GLN A 619 11.11 -2.23 -24.73
N SER A 620 10.32 -2.12 -23.64
CA SER A 620 9.59 -0.90 -23.34
C SER A 620 9.46 -0.55 -21.88
N ALA A 621 9.26 0.74 -21.56
CA ALA A 621 9.06 1.16 -20.18
C ALA A 621 7.71 0.64 -19.65
N GLY A 622 6.68 0.72 -20.48
CA GLY A 622 5.39 0.11 -20.24
C GLY A 622 4.77 -0.47 -21.51
N THR A 623 3.92 -1.47 -21.33
CA THR A 623 3.16 -2.11 -22.41
C THR A 623 1.69 -2.21 -22.02
N VAL A 624 0.82 -1.71 -22.89
CA VAL A 624 -0.63 -1.87 -22.79
C VAL A 624 -1.09 -2.88 -23.84
N GLY A 625 -1.54 -4.05 -23.41
CA GLY A 625 -1.93 -5.11 -24.33
C GLY A 625 -0.83 -6.13 -24.64
N ASN A 626 -1.15 -7.16 -25.42
CA ASN A 626 -0.19 -8.18 -25.87
C ASN A 626 -0.71 -8.86 -27.17
N PRO A 627 0.17 -9.12 -28.16
CA PRO A 627 -0.22 -9.76 -29.43
C PRO A 627 -0.92 -11.11 -29.31
N THR A 628 -0.69 -11.85 -28.22
CA THR A 628 -1.30 -13.17 -28.00
C THR A 628 -2.58 -13.11 -27.16
N HIS A 629 -2.79 -12.05 -26.39
CA HIS A 629 -3.89 -11.96 -25.43
C HIS A 629 -5.02 -11.01 -25.85
N GLN A 630 -4.83 -10.23 -26.92
CA GLN A 630 -5.73 -9.32 -27.69
C GLN A 630 -7.24 -9.27 -27.30
N ALA A 631 -7.57 -9.18 -26.01
CA ALA A 631 -8.91 -8.94 -25.51
C ALA A 631 -9.16 -7.44 -25.34
N GLY A 632 -8.06 -6.67 -25.25
CA GLY A 632 -8.05 -5.21 -25.21
C GLY A 632 -8.17 -4.71 -23.78
N ASP A 633 -7.10 -4.12 -23.25
CA ASP A 633 -7.17 -3.44 -21.96
C ASP A 633 -7.88 -2.09 -22.10
N ARG A 634 -8.52 -1.63 -21.03
CA ARG A 634 -9.34 -0.42 -21.01
C ARG A 634 -8.97 0.49 -19.85
N GLU A 635 -9.03 1.80 -20.07
CA GLU A 635 -8.80 2.82 -19.04
C GLU A 635 -7.43 2.69 -18.34
N VAL A 636 -6.38 2.39 -19.10
CA VAL A 636 -5.02 2.29 -18.56
C VAL A 636 -4.38 3.68 -18.49
N ARG A 637 -3.83 4.04 -17.33
CA ARG A 637 -3.25 5.38 -17.09
C ARG A 637 -1.79 5.28 -16.65
N TYR A 638 -0.94 6.08 -17.27
CA TYR A 638 0.37 6.45 -16.75
C TYR A 638 0.28 7.90 -16.28
N LEU A 639 0.47 8.15 -14.98
CA LEU A 639 0.30 9.45 -14.35
C LEU A 639 1.58 9.86 -13.63
N ALA A 640 2.19 10.97 -14.03
CA ALA A 640 3.42 11.48 -13.41
C ALA A 640 4.58 10.46 -13.40
N CYS A 641 4.62 9.53 -14.36
CA CYS A 641 5.69 8.55 -14.49
C CYS A 641 6.91 9.13 -15.21
N THR A 642 8.09 8.59 -14.92
CA THR A 642 9.34 8.92 -15.61
C THR A 642 9.85 7.69 -16.37
N PHE A 643 10.18 7.85 -17.65
CA PHE A 643 10.74 6.82 -18.53
C PHE A 643 12.11 7.27 -19.04
N ARG A 644 13.13 6.40 -18.96
CA ARG A 644 14.52 6.76 -19.31
C ARG A 644 15.24 5.71 -20.13
N GLY A 645 15.91 6.14 -21.20
CA GLY A 645 16.92 5.34 -21.91
C GLY A 645 16.38 4.29 -22.89
N PHE A 646 15.10 4.33 -23.24
CA PHE A 646 14.49 3.41 -24.22
C PHE A 646 14.80 3.89 -25.65
N GLU A 647 16.02 3.68 -26.11
CA GLU A 647 16.55 4.17 -27.40
C GLU A 647 16.32 3.17 -28.56
N ASP A 648 16.65 3.60 -29.78
CA ASP A 648 16.52 2.80 -31.01
C ASP A 648 15.11 2.21 -31.26
N THR A 649 14.98 0.87 -31.27
CA THR A 649 13.70 0.17 -31.49
C THR A 649 12.92 -0.04 -30.19
N ASP A 650 13.48 0.38 -29.05
CA ASP A 650 12.81 0.31 -27.76
C ASP A 650 11.84 1.49 -27.61
N GLY A 651 10.62 1.21 -27.15
CA GLY A 651 9.57 2.22 -26.97
C GLY A 651 9.43 2.62 -25.51
N ALA A 652 9.09 3.87 -25.17
CA ALA A 652 8.75 4.17 -23.79
C ALA A 652 7.41 3.50 -23.42
N ILE A 653 6.35 3.70 -24.21
CA ILE A 653 5.05 3.05 -24.01
C ILE A 653 4.58 2.38 -25.29
N ASP A 654 4.45 1.05 -25.24
CA ASP A 654 3.84 0.27 -26.31
C ASP A 654 2.34 0.09 -26.07
N VAL A 655 1.51 0.29 -27.09
CA VAL A 655 0.07 0.04 -27.02
C VAL A 655 -0.33 -0.93 -28.12
N HIS A 656 -0.73 -2.13 -27.71
CA HIS A 656 -1.24 -3.17 -28.58
C HIS A 656 -2.76 -3.08 -28.74
N THR A 657 -3.22 -3.18 -29.98
CA THR A 657 -4.65 -3.33 -30.29
C THR A 657 -5.19 -4.67 -29.76
N PRO A 658 -6.47 -4.75 -29.34
CA PRO A 658 -7.52 -3.73 -29.38
C PRO A 658 -7.64 -2.88 -28.08
N SER A 659 -6.54 -2.63 -27.35
CA SER A 659 -6.59 -1.84 -26.12
C SER A 659 -7.01 -0.38 -26.38
N GLN A 660 -7.73 0.22 -25.44
CA GLN A 660 -8.35 1.55 -25.59
C GLN A 660 -8.39 2.36 -24.29
N GLY A 661 -8.64 3.67 -24.40
CA GLY A 661 -8.73 4.56 -23.24
C GLY A 661 -7.40 4.69 -22.51
N VAL A 662 -6.29 4.67 -23.25
CA VAL A 662 -4.94 4.80 -22.69
C VAL A 662 -4.64 6.27 -22.44
N GLN A 663 -4.18 6.61 -21.25
CA GLN A 663 -3.87 7.99 -20.86
C GLN A 663 -2.43 8.10 -20.38
N ILE A 664 -1.70 9.10 -20.87
CA ILE A 664 -0.33 9.43 -20.47
C ILE A 664 -0.35 10.88 -20.02
N LEU A 665 -0.33 11.08 -18.71
CA LEU A 665 -0.64 12.36 -18.08
C LEU A 665 0.51 12.82 -17.19
N ALA A 666 1.02 14.03 -17.42
CA ALA A 666 2.09 14.64 -16.61
C ALA A 666 3.39 13.81 -16.54
N CYS A 667 3.63 12.93 -17.51
CA CYS A 667 4.81 12.05 -17.53
C CYS A 667 6.07 12.77 -18.03
N VAL A 668 7.23 12.16 -17.80
CA VAL A 668 8.53 12.59 -18.32
C VAL A 668 9.15 11.44 -19.10
N ALA A 669 9.57 11.68 -20.34
CA ALA A 669 10.38 10.77 -21.13
C ALA A 669 11.75 11.41 -21.39
N GLU A 670 12.84 10.69 -21.12
CA GLU A 670 14.21 11.18 -21.30
C GLU A 670 15.06 10.15 -22.05
N ASN A 671 15.72 10.56 -23.14
CA ASN A 671 16.52 9.69 -24.00
C ASN A 671 15.72 8.45 -24.44
N CYS A 672 14.54 8.69 -25.02
CA CYS A 672 13.69 7.63 -25.56
C CYS A 672 13.55 7.84 -27.07
N ALA A 673 13.61 6.78 -27.87
CA ALA A 673 13.32 6.89 -29.30
C ALA A 673 11.87 7.34 -29.50
N ASP A 674 10.91 6.43 -29.30
CA ASP A 674 9.49 6.75 -29.40
C ASP A 674 8.84 6.72 -28.01
N VAL A 675 8.12 7.79 -27.66
CA VAL A 675 7.45 7.85 -26.35
C VAL A 675 6.19 6.99 -26.33
N VAL A 676 5.48 6.93 -27.46
CA VAL A 676 4.31 6.06 -27.63
C VAL A 676 4.45 5.36 -28.96
N THR A 677 4.32 4.04 -28.93
CA THR A 677 4.35 3.17 -30.11
C THR A 677 3.06 2.38 -30.18
N LEU A 678 2.33 2.52 -31.28
CA LEU A 678 1.15 1.69 -31.56
C LEU A 678 1.56 0.39 -32.26
N LYS A 679 1.07 -0.75 -31.78
CA LYS A 679 1.42 -2.08 -32.29
C LYS A 679 0.16 -2.91 -32.62
N GLY A 680 0.16 -3.61 -33.76
CA GLY A 680 -0.83 -4.63 -34.13
C GLY A 680 -1.64 -4.35 -35.40
N ASP A 681 -2.29 -5.40 -35.92
CA ASP A 681 -3.10 -5.45 -37.16
C ASP A 681 -4.61 -5.15 -36.93
N GLY A 682 -5.00 -5.00 -35.67
CA GLY A 682 -6.37 -4.78 -35.21
C GLY A 682 -6.91 -3.37 -35.48
N THR A 683 -8.24 -3.26 -35.58
CA THR A 683 -8.92 -1.97 -35.72
C THR A 683 -9.06 -1.32 -34.34
N ILE A 684 -8.46 -0.14 -34.12
CA ILE A 684 -8.85 0.73 -32.99
C ILE A 684 -10.15 1.42 -33.42
N ASP A 685 -11.30 0.81 -33.14
CA ASP A 685 -12.59 1.45 -33.46
C ASP A 685 -13.03 2.28 -32.24
N GLY A 686 -12.84 3.59 -32.31
CA GLY A 686 -13.35 4.54 -31.30
C GLY A 686 -12.51 4.71 -30.02
N GLY A 687 -11.40 3.99 -29.86
CA GLY A 687 -10.49 4.15 -28.73
C GLY A 687 -9.63 5.41 -28.82
N GLU A 688 -9.59 6.19 -27.75
CA GLU A 688 -8.74 7.39 -27.62
C GLU A 688 -7.46 7.06 -26.84
N ILE A 689 -6.32 7.50 -27.37
CA ILE A 689 -5.06 7.60 -26.64
C ILE A 689 -4.87 9.08 -26.32
N ALA A 690 -4.94 9.43 -25.04
CA ALA A 690 -4.77 10.79 -24.57
C ALA A 690 -3.36 10.98 -24.02
N VAL A 691 -2.63 11.96 -24.55
CA VAL A 691 -1.32 12.38 -24.03
C VAL A 691 -1.45 13.84 -23.60
N ASP A 692 -1.21 14.15 -22.33
CA ASP A 692 -1.27 15.53 -21.83
C ASP A 692 -0.19 15.81 -20.77
N ALA A 693 0.29 17.04 -20.74
CA ALA A 693 1.39 17.51 -19.90
C ALA A 693 2.67 16.64 -19.95
N LEU A 694 2.96 16.00 -21.09
CA LEU A 694 4.17 15.18 -21.27
C LEU A 694 5.41 16.08 -21.44
N THR A 695 6.49 15.78 -20.72
CA THR A 695 7.81 16.39 -20.95
C THR A 695 8.72 15.40 -21.67
N MET A 696 9.27 15.79 -22.82
CA MET A 696 10.21 15.00 -23.62
C MET A 696 11.59 15.67 -23.61
N ARG A 697 12.63 14.88 -23.31
CA ARG A 697 14.04 15.34 -23.30
C ARG A 697 14.88 14.39 -24.13
N ASN A 698 15.52 14.90 -25.20
CA ASN A 698 16.28 14.09 -26.16
C ASN A 698 15.50 12.87 -26.68
N CYS A 699 14.22 13.06 -27.05
CA CYS A 699 13.41 12.01 -27.64
C CYS A 699 13.25 12.18 -29.16
N THR A 700 13.10 11.06 -29.88
CA THR A 700 12.94 11.08 -31.35
C THR A 700 11.51 11.43 -31.77
N GLY A 701 10.47 10.99 -31.04
CA GLY A 701 9.11 11.43 -31.33
C GLY A 701 7.99 10.52 -30.83
N TYR A 702 6.87 10.54 -31.58
CA TYR A 702 5.77 9.59 -31.46
C TYR A 702 5.76 8.71 -32.72
N ALA A 703 5.84 7.39 -32.56
CA ALA A 703 5.72 6.46 -33.68
C ALA A 703 4.35 5.81 -33.74
N VAL A 704 3.78 5.82 -34.94
CA VAL A 704 2.73 4.86 -35.30
C VAL A 704 3.39 3.86 -36.20
N ASP A 705 3.66 2.66 -35.68
CA ASP A 705 4.31 1.60 -36.44
C ASP A 705 3.25 0.91 -37.32
N ASP A 706 3.47 0.92 -38.63
CA ASP A 706 2.69 0.21 -39.64
C ASP A 706 3.31 -1.17 -39.82
N ASP A 707 2.82 -2.16 -39.07
CA ASP A 707 3.14 -3.54 -39.40
C ASP A 707 2.66 -3.81 -40.84
N THR A 708 3.67 -4.04 -41.70
CA THR A 708 3.79 -4.10 -43.16
C THR A 708 2.70 -4.78 -44.02
N THR A 709 1.49 -5.05 -43.53
CA THR A 709 0.49 -5.86 -44.23
C THR A 709 -0.93 -5.29 -44.30
N GLY A 710 -1.22 -4.14 -43.68
CA GLY A 710 -2.59 -3.62 -43.56
C GLY A 710 -2.77 -2.14 -43.96
N THR A 711 -3.97 -1.77 -44.39
CA THR A 711 -4.37 -0.35 -44.49
C THR A 711 -4.39 0.24 -43.08
N PRO A 712 -3.76 1.40 -42.81
CA PRO A 712 -3.75 1.99 -41.46
C PRO A 712 -5.17 2.27 -40.98
N LYS A 713 -5.52 1.79 -39.78
CA LYS A 713 -6.85 1.95 -39.18
C LYS A 713 -6.78 2.86 -37.95
N PHE A 714 -7.72 3.80 -37.88
CA PHE A 714 -7.64 5.07 -37.18
C PHE A 714 -7.55 4.97 -35.65
N ALA A 715 -6.39 5.22 -35.05
CA ALA A 715 -6.32 5.65 -33.65
C ALA A 715 -6.63 7.16 -33.57
N ARG A 716 -7.46 7.59 -32.62
CA ARG A 716 -7.48 9.00 -32.22
C ARG A 716 -6.43 9.19 -31.14
N ILE A 717 -5.32 9.83 -31.51
CA ILE A 717 -4.34 10.32 -30.55
C ILE A 717 -4.69 11.79 -30.29
N SER A 718 -5.09 12.09 -29.07
CA SER A 718 -5.31 13.46 -28.59
C SER A 718 -4.06 13.89 -27.83
N ILE A 719 -3.28 14.79 -28.43
CA ILE A 719 -2.09 15.37 -27.81
C ILE A 719 -2.48 16.73 -27.26
N GLY A 720 -2.34 16.92 -25.95
CA GLY A 720 -2.46 18.19 -25.24
C GLY A 720 -1.12 18.90 -25.12
N THR A 721 -0.74 19.32 -23.92
CA THR A 721 0.52 20.06 -23.72
C THR A 721 1.72 19.11 -23.75
N VAL A 722 2.65 19.34 -24.68
CA VAL A 722 3.95 18.64 -24.73
C VAL A 722 5.07 19.66 -24.65
N LEU A 723 5.99 19.48 -23.70
CA LEU A 723 7.20 20.29 -23.59
C LEU A 723 8.37 19.49 -24.14
N THR A 724 9.08 20.03 -25.12
CA THR A 724 10.24 19.37 -25.75
C THR A 724 11.51 20.16 -25.51
N ASP A 725 12.54 19.49 -24.97
CA ASP A 725 13.91 20.00 -24.88
C ASP A 725 14.84 19.06 -25.66
N GLY A 726 15.51 19.57 -26.69
CA GLY A 726 16.39 18.77 -27.55
C GLY A 726 15.73 17.59 -28.30
N SER A 727 14.40 17.57 -28.40
CA SER A 727 13.62 16.45 -28.97
C SER A 727 12.96 16.85 -30.29
N GLU A 728 12.82 15.90 -31.23
CA GLU A 728 11.96 16.08 -32.41
C GLU A 728 10.51 15.75 -32.00
N ALA A 729 9.64 16.76 -31.96
CA ALA A 729 8.21 16.53 -31.71
C ALA A 729 7.49 16.10 -33.01
N GLY A 730 8.03 15.10 -33.68
CA GLY A 730 7.52 14.57 -34.94
C GLY A 730 6.58 13.38 -34.71
N ILE A 731 5.47 13.35 -35.45
CA ILE A 731 4.73 12.10 -35.67
C ILE A 731 5.42 11.40 -36.84
N HIS A 732 6.12 10.30 -36.57
CA HIS A 732 6.77 9.51 -37.59
C HIS A 732 5.82 8.37 -37.99
N ALA A 733 5.19 8.49 -39.16
CA ALA A 733 4.51 7.36 -39.80
C ALA A 733 5.53 6.64 -40.69
N GLN A 734 6.09 5.53 -40.22
CA GLN A 734 6.88 4.65 -41.08
C GLN A 734 5.91 3.74 -41.86
N GLY A 735 6.03 3.65 -43.18
CA GLY A 735 5.32 2.64 -44.00
C GLY A 735 3.94 2.99 -44.58
N ALA A 736 3.25 4.01 -44.05
CA ALA A 736 1.86 4.28 -44.44
C ALA A 736 1.71 4.77 -45.90
N SER A 737 1.24 3.90 -46.79
CA SER A 737 0.81 4.25 -48.16
C SER A 737 -0.63 4.79 -48.23
N GLY A 738 -1.33 4.91 -47.09
CA GLY A 738 -2.67 5.46 -46.96
C GLY A 738 -2.75 6.50 -45.83
N GLY A 739 -3.38 7.65 -46.10
CA GLY A 739 -3.40 8.81 -45.21
C GLY A 739 -3.96 8.53 -43.80
N ALA A 740 -3.07 8.41 -42.82
CA ALA A 740 -3.42 8.51 -41.41
C ALA A 740 -3.92 9.94 -41.09
N LYS A 741 -5.02 10.06 -40.34
CA LYS A 741 -5.54 11.36 -39.88
C LYS A 741 -5.09 11.57 -38.43
N PHE A 742 -4.11 12.46 -38.24
CA PHE A 742 -3.67 12.90 -36.92
C PHE A 742 -4.39 14.19 -36.54
N PHE A 743 -4.92 14.26 -35.31
CA PHE A 743 -5.48 15.49 -34.75
C PHE A 743 -4.49 16.02 -33.72
N VAL A 744 -3.69 17.00 -34.12
CA VAL A 744 -2.67 17.60 -33.26
C VAL A 744 -3.19 18.95 -32.77
N GLY A 745 -3.54 19.05 -31.49
CA GLY A 745 -3.97 20.30 -30.86
C GLY A 745 -2.89 20.87 -29.94
N GLY A 746 -2.29 22.02 -30.29
CA GLY A 746 -1.55 22.82 -29.29
C GLY A 746 -0.09 22.47 -29.02
N LEU A 747 0.69 22.10 -30.04
CA LEU A 747 2.16 22.04 -29.91
C LEU A 747 2.73 23.45 -29.69
N LYS A 748 3.32 23.67 -28.51
CA LYS A 748 4.08 24.90 -28.20
C LYS A 748 5.57 24.56 -28.27
N ALA A 749 6.13 24.58 -29.47
CA ALA A 749 7.55 24.33 -29.68
C ALA A 749 8.36 25.56 -29.26
N ASP A 750 9.28 25.40 -28.30
CA ASP A 750 10.31 26.39 -28.04
C ASP A 750 11.43 26.22 -29.08
N SER A 751 11.35 27.00 -30.17
CA SER A 751 12.48 27.42 -31.03
C SER A 751 13.11 26.48 -32.09
N THR A 752 12.38 25.55 -32.71
CA THR A 752 12.85 24.88 -33.94
C THR A 752 11.84 24.91 -35.09
N THR A 753 12.34 25.32 -36.26
CA THR A 753 11.63 25.52 -37.51
C THR A 753 10.99 24.21 -38.01
N ILE A 754 9.67 24.17 -38.14
CA ILE A 754 8.98 23.12 -38.91
C ILE A 754 9.27 23.42 -40.39
N SER A 755 10.05 22.55 -41.05
CA SER A 755 10.37 22.68 -42.47
C SER A 755 9.58 21.64 -43.27
N PRO A 756 8.50 22.02 -43.98
CA PRO A 756 7.84 21.10 -44.89
C PRO A 756 8.74 20.90 -46.12
N THR A 757 9.02 19.64 -46.47
CA THR A 757 9.68 19.29 -47.73
C THR A 757 8.89 19.88 -48.91
N THR A 758 9.64 20.56 -49.77
CA THR A 758 9.24 21.50 -50.83
C THR A 758 8.27 20.96 -51.90
N GLY A 759 7.21 21.72 -52.21
CA GLY A 759 6.54 21.62 -53.51
C GLY A 759 5.11 22.19 -53.62
N ASN A 760 4.93 23.52 -53.70
CA ASN A 760 3.91 24.16 -54.54
C ASN A 760 4.06 25.71 -54.60
N PRO A 761 3.76 26.38 -55.73
CA PRO A 761 3.90 27.83 -55.90
C PRO A 761 2.68 28.63 -55.37
N PRO A 762 2.79 29.95 -55.12
CA PRO A 762 1.71 30.77 -54.57
C PRO A 762 0.66 31.13 -55.65
N VAL A 763 -0.63 31.03 -55.32
CA VAL A 763 -1.77 31.34 -56.19
C VAL A 763 -2.39 32.68 -55.79
N SER A 764 -2.71 33.54 -56.77
CA SER A 764 -3.21 34.93 -56.59
C SER A 764 -4.63 35.17 -57.15
N THR A 765 -5.54 34.19 -57.05
CA THR A 765 -6.94 34.32 -57.52
C THR A 765 -7.97 33.82 -56.50
N PRO A 766 -9.24 34.28 -56.55
CA PRO A 766 -10.29 33.85 -55.62
C PRO A 766 -10.54 32.35 -55.68
N LEU A 767 -10.51 31.69 -54.53
CA LEU A 767 -10.71 30.25 -54.38
C LEU A 767 -12.20 29.91 -54.55
N VAL A 768 -12.55 29.17 -55.61
CA VAL A 768 -13.89 28.58 -55.80
C VAL A 768 -13.79 27.10 -55.46
N LEU A 769 -14.49 26.65 -54.41
CA LEU A 769 -14.53 25.24 -53.99
C LEU A 769 -15.59 24.48 -54.83
N ASP A 770 -15.17 23.40 -55.50
CA ASP A 770 -16.02 22.51 -56.31
C ASP A 770 -16.56 21.35 -55.43
N PRO A 771 -17.85 20.96 -55.47
CA PRO A 771 -18.48 20.18 -54.40
C PRO A 771 -18.52 18.66 -54.62
N GLU A 772 -17.70 18.07 -55.49
CA GLU A 772 -17.69 16.60 -55.68
C GLU A 772 -16.75 15.87 -54.68
N ALA A 773 -17.13 15.82 -53.39
CA ALA A 773 -16.62 14.83 -52.42
C ALA A 773 -17.53 14.70 -51.18
N ASP A 774 -18.04 13.50 -50.93
CA ASP A 774 -19.04 13.18 -49.88
C ASP A 774 -18.42 12.98 -48.47
N GLN A 775 -17.44 13.79 -48.06
CA GLN A 775 -16.79 13.67 -46.73
C GLN A 775 -16.49 15.02 -46.06
N ALA A 776 -16.60 15.01 -44.72
CA ALA A 776 -16.27 16.13 -43.84
C ALA A 776 -14.82 16.58 -44.08
N THR A 777 -14.68 17.73 -44.75
CA THR A 777 -13.40 18.34 -45.07
C THR A 777 -13.29 19.63 -44.26
N THR A 778 -12.40 19.66 -43.26
CA THR A 778 -12.00 20.90 -42.59
C THR A 778 -10.82 21.47 -43.36
N TYR A 779 -10.91 22.72 -43.81
CA TYR A 779 -9.83 23.40 -44.51
C TYR A 779 -9.14 24.37 -43.54
N ASP A 780 -7.90 24.07 -43.15
CA ASP A 780 -7.04 25.02 -42.43
C ASP A 780 -6.23 25.84 -43.43
N PHE A 781 -6.38 27.16 -43.40
CA PHE A 781 -5.64 28.09 -44.26
C PHE A 781 -4.60 28.82 -43.42
N ASP A 782 -3.35 28.36 -43.46
CA ASP A 782 -2.23 29.08 -42.88
C ASP A 782 -1.54 29.92 -43.98
N ALA A 783 -2.19 31.01 -44.36
CA ALA A 783 -1.63 31.99 -45.29
C ALA A 783 -1.76 33.39 -44.70
N THR A 784 -0.64 34.10 -44.59
CA THR A 784 -0.58 35.53 -44.22
C THR A 784 -1.19 36.35 -45.36
N LEU A 785 -2.52 36.49 -45.36
CA LEU A 785 -3.26 37.26 -46.36
C LEU A 785 -3.48 38.69 -45.87
N THR A 786 -2.86 39.65 -46.56
CA THR A 786 -3.08 41.09 -46.36
C THR A 786 -4.16 41.58 -47.33
N GLY A 787 -5.43 41.42 -46.98
CA GLY A 787 -6.60 41.94 -47.73
C GLY A 787 -7.95 41.51 -47.13
N ASP A 788 -9.05 42.16 -47.55
CA ASP A 788 -10.43 41.74 -47.21
C ASP A 788 -10.72 40.35 -47.82
N LEU A 789 -11.28 39.44 -47.02
CA LEU A 789 -11.65 38.08 -47.44
C LEU A 789 -13.18 37.96 -47.52
N GLU A 790 -13.71 37.70 -48.71
CA GLU A 790 -15.12 37.41 -48.93
C GLU A 790 -15.29 35.92 -49.24
N VAL A 791 -15.98 35.19 -48.34
CA VAL A 791 -16.28 33.76 -48.51
C VAL A 791 -17.78 33.62 -48.80
N THR A 792 -18.12 33.17 -50.01
CA THR A 792 -19.50 32.92 -50.42
C THR A 792 -19.76 31.42 -50.53
N LEU A 793 -20.69 30.90 -49.73
CA LEU A 793 -21.16 29.51 -49.83
C LEU A 793 -22.52 29.47 -50.53
N SER A 794 -22.57 28.91 -51.74
CA SER A 794 -23.79 28.66 -52.50
C SER A 794 -24.12 27.18 -52.45
N THR A 795 -25.21 26.80 -51.78
CA THR A 795 -25.64 25.40 -51.68
C THR A 795 -27.02 25.22 -52.30
N THR A 796 -27.08 25.14 -53.63
CA THR A 796 -28.33 24.81 -54.32
C THR A 796 -28.63 23.32 -54.14
N GLY A 797 -29.30 22.95 -53.04
CA GLY A 797 -29.94 21.63 -52.88
C GLY A 797 -29.16 20.52 -52.15
N GLN A 798 -28.18 20.82 -51.29
CA GLN A 798 -27.46 19.80 -50.49
C GLN A 798 -27.37 20.11 -48.99
N ARG A 799 -27.12 19.06 -48.17
CA ARG A 799 -26.90 19.15 -46.70
C ARG A 799 -25.42 19.46 -46.41
N LEU A 800 -25.14 20.46 -45.57
CA LEU A 800 -23.78 20.79 -45.13
C LEU A 800 -23.31 19.84 -44.02
N GLY A 801 -22.13 19.24 -44.20
CA GLY A 801 -21.39 18.54 -43.14
C GLY A 801 -20.89 19.49 -42.05
N ARG A 802 -20.67 18.94 -40.84
CA ARG A 802 -20.40 19.70 -39.61
C ARG A 802 -19.00 20.36 -39.64
N GLN A 803 -18.97 21.67 -39.36
CA GLN A 803 -17.81 22.56 -39.10
C GLN A 803 -17.09 23.20 -40.28
N VAL A 804 -16.91 24.53 -40.17
CA VAL A 804 -15.99 25.39 -40.94
C VAL A 804 -15.22 26.21 -39.90
N ALA A 805 -13.89 26.09 -39.87
CA ALA A 805 -13.02 26.91 -39.03
C ALA A 805 -12.18 27.83 -39.94
N VAL A 806 -12.01 29.09 -39.55
CA VAL A 806 -11.17 30.06 -40.28
C VAL A 806 -10.29 30.75 -39.25
N HIS A 807 -8.97 30.60 -39.38
CA HIS A 807 -7.99 31.23 -38.50
C HIS A 807 -7.39 32.47 -39.18
N ARG A 808 -7.20 33.58 -38.46
CA ARG A 808 -6.63 34.81 -39.02
C ARG A 808 -5.69 35.49 -38.02
N SER A 809 -4.50 35.88 -38.46
CA SER A 809 -3.60 36.79 -37.72
C SER A 809 -3.44 38.11 -38.49
N GLY A 810 -3.81 39.23 -37.86
CA GLY A 810 -3.57 40.58 -38.40
C GLY A 810 -4.69 41.60 -38.13
N ALA A 811 -4.31 42.78 -37.64
CA ALA A 811 -5.23 43.87 -37.34
C ALA A 811 -5.63 44.66 -38.60
N ASN A 812 -6.95 44.85 -38.80
CA ASN A 812 -7.62 45.74 -39.76
C ASN A 812 -8.02 45.18 -41.15
N ALA A 813 -9.00 44.26 -41.20
CA ALA A 813 -9.91 44.20 -42.37
C ALA A 813 -11.27 43.58 -41.97
N SER A 814 -12.35 43.97 -42.66
CA SER A 814 -13.72 43.51 -42.38
C SER A 814 -13.96 42.09 -42.91
N PHE A 815 -14.71 41.27 -42.17
CA PHE A 815 -15.10 39.91 -42.57
C PHE A 815 -16.61 39.86 -42.81
N THR A 816 -17.04 39.42 -44.00
CA THR A 816 -18.46 39.24 -44.33
C THR A 816 -18.70 37.80 -44.74
N PHE A 817 -19.61 37.12 -44.04
CA PHE A 817 -20.00 35.74 -44.33
C PHE A 817 -21.46 35.71 -44.79
N THR A 818 -21.71 35.25 -46.01
CA THR A 818 -23.07 35.21 -46.59
C THR A 818 -23.45 33.77 -46.95
N VAL A 819 -24.56 33.29 -46.37
CA VAL A 819 -25.19 32.00 -46.73
C VAL A 819 -26.54 32.28 -47.36
N SER A 820 -26.82 31.69 -48.53
CA SER A 820 -28.12 31.83 -49.20
C SER A 820 -28.62 30.48 -49.74
N GLY A 821 -29.95 30.27 -49.77
CA GLY A 821 -30.59 29.13 -50.46
C GLY A 821 -31.12 27.94 -49.64
N LEU A 822 -31.40 28.08 -48.33
CA LEU A 822 -31.89 26.97 -47.49
C LEU A 822 -33.40 26.66 -47.70
N ARG A 823 -33.80 25.38 -47.74
CA ARG A 823 -35.23 24.95 -47.78
C ARG A 823 -35.85 24.89 -46.38
N ASP A 824 -37.17 25.14 -46.31
CA ASP A 824 -38.00 25.29 -45.09
C ASP A 824 -37.93 24.15 -44.05
N SER A 825 -37.47 22.94 -44.42
CA SER A 825 -37.27 21.83 -43.49
C SER A 825 -35.87 21.77 -42.86
N ALA A 826 -34.95 22.64 -43.29
CA ALA A 826 -33.59 22.74 -42.72
C ALA A 826 -33.53 23.68 -41.51
N GLN A 827 -34.50 24.59 -41.34
CA GLN A 827 -34.53 25.51 -40.18
C GLN A 827 -34.70 24.77 -38.84
N ALA A 828 -35.45 23.67 -38.81
CA ALA A 828 -35.61 22.86 -37.59
C ALA A 828 -34.40 21.96 -37.29
N VAL A 829 -33.58 21.63 -38.30
CA VAL A 829 -32.39 20.77 -38.15
C VAL A 829 -31.14 21.58 -37.82
N LEU A 830 -31.12 22.87 -38.18
CA LEU A 830 -30.03 23.79 -37.85
C LEU A 830 -29.86 24.03 -36.34
N ALA A 831 -30.93 23.90 -35.53
CA ALA A 831 -30.88 24.12 -34.09
C ALA A 831 -30.35 22.93 -33.26
N GLN A 832 -30.21 21.73 -33.85
CA GLN A 832 -30.02 20.51 -33.07
C GLN A 832 -28.57 19.98 -32.99
N ASN A 833 -27.61 20.43 -33.82
CA ASN A 833 -26.38 19.64 -33.97
C ASN A 833 -25.14 20.33 -34.59
N GLN A 834 -24.97 21.65 -34.47
CA GLN A 834 -23.76 22.31 -34.98
C GLN A 834 -23.21 23.37 -34.02
N THR A 835 -21.94 23.22 -33.65
CA THR A 835 -21.13 24.21 -32.92
C THR A 835 -20.33 25.01 -33.94
N ALA A 836 -20.55 26.32 -34.03
CA ALA A 836 -19.63 27.23 -34.70
C ALA A 836 -18.60 27.71 -33.66
N ILE A 837 -17.32 27.40 -33.85
CA ILE A 837 -16.22 27.91 -33.02
C ILE A 837 -15.55 29.03 -33.81
N VAL A 838 -15.62 30.25 -33.29
CA VAL A 838 -14.86 31.40 -33.81
C VAL A 838 -13.89 31.83 -32.71
N VAL A 839 -12.59 31.70 -32.96
CA VAL A 839 -11.53 32.10 -32.03
C VAL A 839 -11.08 33.50 -32.43
N PHE A 840 -11.07 34.45 -31.48
CA PHE A 840 -10.62 35.83 -31.71
C PHE A 840 -9.38 36.14 -30.87
N ASP A 841 -8.30 36.57 -31.52
CA ASP A 841 -7.13 37.19 -30.87
C ASP A 841 -7.25 38.72 -30.99
N GLY A 842 -7.39 39.40 -29.85
CA GLY A 842 -7.14 40.83 -29.73
C GLY A 842 -8.37 41.73 -29.49
N THR A 843 -8.09 42.86 -28.81
CA THR A 843 -8.98 43.76 -28.07
C THR A 843 -10.30 44.22 -28.72
N ALA A 844 -11.38 44.11 -27.92
CA ALA A 844 -12.69 44.82 -27.90
C ALA A 844 -13.48 45.03 -29.21
N TRP A 845 -14.58 44.28 -29.38
CA TRP A 845 -15.58 44.48 -30.44
C TRP A 845 -17.02 44.22 -29.94
N ALA A 846 -18.00 44.97 -30.45
CA ALA A 846 -19.42 44.84 -30.12
C ALA A 846 -20.15 43.99 -31.16
N LEU A 847 -20.86 42.94 -30.73
CA LEU A 847 -21.72 42.14 -31.58
C LEU A 847 -23.13 42.74 -31.61
N ALA A 848 -23.62 43.12 -32.79
CA ALA A 848 -25.02 43.48 -33.02
C ALA A 848 -25.64 42.47 -34.01
N GLY A 849 -26.44 41.53 -33.50
CA GLY A 849 -27.19 40.57 -34.31
C GLY A 849 -28.35 39.96 -33.53
N VAL A 850 -29.56 40.06 -34.09
CA VAL A 850 -30.84 39.61 -33.51
C VAL A 850 -31.17 38.20 -34.04
N ILE A 851 -31.50 37.26 -33.15
CA ILE A 851 -32.18 36.00 -33.50
C ILE A 851 -33.39 35.84 -32.57
N SER A 852 -34.60 35.75 -33.14
CA SER A 852 -35.85 35.52 -32.40
C SER A 852 -36.42 34.14 -32.74
N ASP A 853 -36.75 33.32 -31.74
CA ASP A 853 -37.42 32.02 -31.89
C ASP A 853 -38.70 31.94 -31.03
N THR A 854 -39.74 31.28 -31.55
CA THR A 854 -41.11 31.19 -30.98
C THR A 854 -41.72 29.77 -31.02
N GLY A 855 -40.91 28.70 -30.87
CA GLY A 855 -41.40 27.31 -30.88
C GLY A 855 -40.97 26.46 -29.68
N GLY A 856 -41.93 25.87 -28.94
CA GLY A 856 -41.67 24.99 -27.79
C GLY A 856 -41.39 23.52 -28.18
N GLY A 857 -40.24 22.99 -27.75
CA GLY A 857 -39.84 21.58 -27.81
C GLY A 857 -38.58 21.31 -26.97
N PRO A 858 -38.32 20.06 -26.52
CA PRO A 858 -37.26 19.77 -25.55
C PRO A 858 -35.86 19.75 -26.19
N SER A 859 -34.91 20.50 -25.63
CA SER A 859 -33.52 20.62 -26.10
C SER A 859 -32.56 19.72 -25.31
N SER A 860 -31.62 19.10 -26.02
CA SER A 860 -30.42 18.45 -25.45
C SER A 860 -29.28 19.47 -25.31
N ALA A 861 -28.47 19.33 -24.27
CA ALA A 861 -27.45 20.31 -23.86
C ALA A 861 -26.34 20.51 -24.92
N ALA A 862 -26.08 21.78 -25.27
CA ALA A 862 -24.90 22.20 -26.00
C ALA A 862 -23.68 22.28 -25.05
N GLU A 863 -22.50 21.91 -25.53
CA GLU A 863 -21.24 22.20 -24.87
C GLU A 863 -20.77 23.59 -25.30
N VAL A 864 -20.88 24.56 -24.39
CA VAL A 864 -20.35 25.92 -24.56
C VAL A 864 -19.00 25.98 -23.87
N VAL A 865 -17.93 26.23 -24.64
CA VAL A 865 -16.63 26.67 -24.12
C VAL A 865 -16.62 28.20 -24.24
N GLU A 866 -16.83 28.90 -23.13
CA GLU A 866 -16.70 30.37 -23.07
C GLU A 866 -15.29 30.74 -22.58
N GLU A 867 -14.50 31.41 -23.44
CA GLU A 867 -13.32 32.15 -22.99
C GLU A 867 -13.80 33.54 -22.53
N ILE A 868 -13.96 33.72 -21.22
CA ILE A 868 -14.45 34.98 -20.64
C ILE A 868 -13.26 35.90 -20.33
N THR A 869 -13.17 37.01 -21.06
CA THR A 869 -12.24 38.10 -20.76
C THR A 869 -12.86 39.06 -19.71
N ALA A 870 -12.03 39.57 -18.79
CA ALA A 870 -12.43 40.07 -17.47
C ALA A 870 -13.53 41.18 -17.40
N SER A 871 -14.31 41.08 -16.30
CA SER A 871 -15.35 41.98 -15.77
C SER A 871 -16.78 41.91 -16.32
N THR A 872 -17.29 40.72 -16.65
CA THR A 872 -18.74 40.53 -16.84
C THR A 872 -19.43 40.25 -15.51
N THR A 873 -20.29 41.17 -15.06
CA THR A 873 -21.29 40.87 -14.02
C THR A 873 -22.48 40.21 -14.71
N LEU A 874 -22.66 38.90 -14.53
CA LEU A 874 -23.88 38.22 -14.99
C LEU A 874 -25.05 38.71 -14.12
N THR A 875 -25.86 39.63 -14.65
CA THR A 875 -27.05 40.15 -13.97
C THR A 875 -28.30 39.50 -14.55
N ASP A 876 -29.00 38.74 -13.70
CA ASP A 876 -30.41 38.33 -13.65
C ASP A 876 -31.30 38.12 -14.91
N ALA A 877 -30.80 38.11 -16.14
CA ALA A 877 -31.66 38.01 -17.34
C ALA A 877 -31.30 36.90 -18.36
N GLN A 878 -30.57 35.86 -17.98
CA GLN A 878 -30.43 34.65 -18.80
C GLN A 878 -30.93 33.42 -18.04
N GLN A 879 -32.23 33.13 -18.21
CA GLN A 879 -32.87 31.93 -17.67
C GLN A 879 -32.31 30.68 -18.37
N MET A 880 -31.51 29.88 -17.66
CA MET A 880 -31.25 28.49 -18.03
C MET A 880 -32.41 27.61 -17.56
N TYR A 881 -33.12 26.99 -18.52
CA TYR A 881 -34.21 26.06 -18.28
C TYR A 881 -33.74 24.82 -17.48
N ALA A 882 -34.44 24.51 -16.40
CA ALA A 882 -34.21 23.32 -15.58
C ALA A 882 -34.73 22.05 -16.28
N ILE A 883 -33.87 21.04 -16.43
CA ILE A 883 -34.28 19.64 -16.72
C ILE A 883 -33.93 18.79 -15.50
N SER A 884 -34.94 18.23 -14.84
CA SER A 884 -34.76 17.28 -13.74
C SER A 884 -34.36 15.91 -14.28
N GLY A 885 -33.26 15.33 -13.79
CA GLY A 885 -33.05 13.87 -13.87
C GLY A 885 -31.65 13.34 -14.24
N ALA A 886 -30.70 14.17 -14.67
CA ALA A 886 -29.34 13.69 -14.98
C ALA A 886 -28.34 14.05 -13.87
N GLN A 887 -27.53 13.08 -13.42
CA GLN A 887 -26.35 13.32 -12.59
C GLN A 887 -25.19 13.73 -13.51
N TRP A 888 -24.56 14.86 -13.24
CA TRP A 888 -23.48 15.46 -14.04
C TRP A 888 -22.15 15.22 -13.32
N THR A 889 -21.13 14.62 -13.97
CA THR A 889 -19.90 14.21 -13.25
C THR A 889 -18.61 14.97 -13.55
N HIS A 890 -18.34 15.62 -14.69
CA HIS A 890 -17.07 16.38 -14.87
C HIS A 890 -17.18 17.55 -15.88
N ARG A 891 -16.62 18.73 -15.54
CA ARG A 891 -16.30 19.82 -16.49
C ARG A 891 -15.04 20.59 -16.07
N THR A 892 -14.26 21.05 -17.05
CA THR A 892 -13.07 21.90 -16.86
C THR A 892 -13.39 23.34 -17.24
N LEU A 893 -13.02 24.33 -16.40
CA LEU A 893 -13.19 25.76 -16.69
C LEU A 893 -11.81 26.41 -16.79
N LEU A 894 -11.44 26.88 -17.98
CA LEU A 894 -10.20 27.62 -18.20
C LEU A 894 -10.47 29.12 -18.12
N VAL A 895 -9.87 29.81 -17.15
CA VAL A 895 -10.04 31.27 -17.00
C VAL A 895 -8.71 31.96 -17.31
N LYS A 896 -8.67 32.75 -18.39
CA LYS A 896 -7.50 33.54 -18.77
C LYS A 896 -7.77 35.02 -18.53
N PRO A 897 -7.06 35.65 -17.57
CA PRO A 897 -7.26 37.07 -17.27
C PRO A 897 -6.71 37.96 -18.39
N ALA A 898 -7.32 39.15 -18.56
CA ALA A 898 -6.92 40.11 -19.59
C ALA A 898 -5.51 40.67 -19.32
N THR A 899 -5.13 40.79 -18.04
CA THR A 899 -3.80 41.18 -17.61
C THR A 899 -3.30 40.34 -16.43
N ALA A 900 -1.99 40.37 -16.21
CA ALA A 900 -1.31 39.65 -15.14
C ALA A 900 -1.75 40.06 -13.71
N SER A 901 -2.58 41.11 -13.52
CA SER A 901 -2.93 41.64 -12.20
C SER A 901 -4.41 41.62 -11.83
N ASP A 902 -5.30 41.12 -12.70
CA ASP A 902 -6.76 41.22 -12.47
C ASP A 902 -7.28 40.27 -11.38
N ASP A 903 -8.18 40.70 -10.51
CA ASP A 903 -8.86 39.79 -9.58
C ASP A 903 -9.98 39.02 -10.31
N ILE A 904 -10.06 37.70 -10.08
CA ILE A 904 -11.07 36.82 -10.68
C ILE A 904 -12.11 36.47 -9.61
N THR A 905 -13.40 36.78 -9.85
CA THR A 905 -14.49 36.37 -8.95
C THR A 905 -15.45 35.42 -9.64
N ILE A 906 -15.62 34.21 -9.09
CA ILE A 906 -16.57 33.19 -9.58
C ILE A 906 -17.74 33.12 -8.60
N THR A 907 -18.98 33.30 -9.07
CA THR A 907 -20.18 33.22 -8.21
C THR A 907 -21.01 31.99 -8.56
N ILE A 908 -21.28 31.13 -7.58
CA ILE A 908 -22.08 29.91 -7.73
C ILE A 908 -23.47 30.14 -7.12
N ALA A 909 -24.52 29.83 -7.90
CA ALA A 909 -25.91 29.93 -7.46
C ALA A 909 -26.35 28.74 -6.58
N ASP A 910 -27.28 28.98 -5.66
CA ASP A 910 -27.85 27.97 -4.75
C ASP A 910 -28.51 26.79 -5.52
N ASN A 911 -28.42 25.57 -4.97
CA ASN A 911 -29.00 24.30 -5.44
C ASN A 911 -28.38 23.61 -6.69
N GLN A 912 -27.17 23.98 -7.12
CA GLN A 912 -26.43 23.21 -8.13
C GLN A 912 -25.53 22.14 -7.45
N LYS A 913 -25.71 20.86 -7.77
CA LYS A 913 -24.70 19.82 -7.48
C LYS A 913 -23.61 19.94 -8.54
N ILE A 914 -22.42 20.40 -8.15
CA ILE A 914 -21.28 20.53 -9.07
C ILE A 914 -20.34 19.33 -8.81
N GLY A 915 -19.94 18.64 -9.88
CA GLY A 915 -18.83 17.69 -9.86
C GLY A 915 -17.48 18.40 -9.72
N TRP A 916 -16.38 17.70 -10.02
CA TRP A 916 -15.03 18.26 -9.93
C TRP A 916 -14.81 19.37 -10.97
N PHE A 917 -14.08 20.42 -10.61
CA PHE A 917 -13.63 21.48 -11.52
C PHE A 917 -12.16 21.83 -11.26
N TYR A 918 -11.42 22.11 -12.32
CA TYR A 918 -10.00 22.50 -12.28
C TYR A 918 -9.86 23.99 -12.60
N ILE A 919 -9.03 24.72 -11.84
CA ILE A 919 -8.65 26.11 -12.14
C ILE A 919 -7.16 26.12 -12.46
N LEU A 920 -6.81 26.32 -13.73
CA LEU A 920 -5.42 26.48 -14.15
C LEU A 920 -5.04 27.96 -14.08
N LYS A 921 -4.15 28.32 -13.16
CA LYS A 921 -3.64 29.69 -13.00
C LYS A 921 -2.40 29.88 -13.88
N ASP A 922 -2.42 30.89 -14.74
CA ASP A 922 -1.21 31.34 -15.46
C ASP A 922 -0.12 31.75 -14.44
N PRO A 923 1.11 31.22 -14.54
CA PRO A 923 2.21 31.54 -13.62
C PRO A 923 2.52 33.04 -13.49
N SER A 924 2.20 33.83 -14.52
CA SER A 924 2.40 35.28 -14.53
C SER A 924 1.31 36.06 -13.77
N HIS A 925 0.22 35.40 -13.35
CA HIS A 925 -0.92 36.05 -12.73
C HIS A 925 -0.70 36.33 -11.23
N THR A 926 -0.82 37.59 -10.84
CA THR A 926 -0.60 38.14 -9.49
C THR A 926 -1.90 38.54 -8.79
N GLY A 927 -3.03 38.57 -9.50
CA GLY A 927 -4.36 38.83 -8.94
C GLY A 927 -4.88 37.70 -8.05
N SER A 928 -5.85 38.04 -7.21
CA SER A 928 -6.53 37.12 -6.29
C SER A 928 -7.72 36.44 -6.97
N ILE A 929 -7.96 35.17 -6.62
CA ILE A 929 -9.12 34.39 -7.10
C ILE A 929 -10.09 34.21 -5.94
N THR A 930 -11.32 34.71 -6.10
CA THR A 930 -12.37 34.65 -5.08
C THR A 930 -13.56 33.83 -5.58
N ILE A 931 -13.98 32.82 -4.81
CA ILE A 931 -15.19 32.04 -5.10
C ILE A 931 -16.28 32.46 -4.10
N LYS A 932 -17.43 32.90 -4.60
CA LYS A 932 -18.60 33.28 -3.79
C LYS A 932 -19.73 32.29 -4.01
N VAL A 933 -20.29 31.75 -2.93
CA VAL A 933 -21.52 30.95 -2.97
C VAL A 933 -22.65 31.84 -2.46
N ALA A 934 -23.68 32.09 -3.26
CA ALA A 934 -24.76 32.99 -2.90
C ALA A 934 -25.83 32.27 -2.08
N THR A 935 -25.84 32.43 -0.74
CA THR A 935 -26.95 31.97 0.11
C THR A 935 -28.06 33.00 0.14
N SER A 936 -29.30 32.60 -0.18
CA SER A 936 -30.46 33.47 -0.03
C SER A 936 -30.83 33.74 1.45
N ALA A 937 -31.22 34.99 1.70
CA ALA A 937 -31.47 35.68 2.98
C ALA A 937 -32.10 34.88 4.15
N SER A 938 -31.47 34.92 5.33
CA SER A 938 -31.96 35.69 6.50
C SER A 938 -31.16 35.37 7.79
N LYS A 939 -30.31 36.34 8.18
CA LYS A 939 -29.59 36.57 9.47
C LYS A 939 -28.08 36.79 9.23
N LEU A 940 -27.75 37.93 8.64
CA LEU A 940 -26.42 38.51 8.78
C LEU A 940 -26.33 39.19 10.15
N ASN A 941 -25.50 38.65 11.05
CA ASN A 941 -24.80 39.49 12.02
C ASN A 941 -23.40 39.74 11.46
N THR A 942 -23.13 40.99 11.13
CA THR A 942 -21.86 41.47 10.58
C THR A 942 -20.76 41.36 11.64
N VAL A 943 -19.68 40.65 11.34
CA VAL A 943 -18.38 40.82 12.03
C VAL A 943 -17.35 41.16 10.95
N ALA A 944 -16.65 42.27 11.14
CA ALA A 944 -15.62 42.74 10.23
C ALA A 944 -14.38 41.83 10.30
N GLY A 945 -13.97 41.31 9.14
CA GLY A 945 -12.85 40.38 8.98
C GLY A 945 -13.28 39.19 8.12
N GLY A 946 -12.86 39.16 6.86
CA GLY A 946 -13.38 38.24 5.84
C GLY A 946 -13.28 36.75 6.19
N GLN A 947 -14.37 36.17 6.66
CA GLN A 947 -14.61 34.73 6.76
C GLN A 947 -16.00 34.39 6.21
N VAL A 948 -16.07 33.30 5.43
CA VAL A 948 -17.32 32.73 4.90
C VAL A 948 -17.74 31.59 5.83
N THR A 949 -18.98 31.60 6.30
CA THR A 949 -19.61 30.50 7.04
C THR A 949 -20.45 29.67 6.08
N LEU A 950 -20.23 28.35 5.98
CA LEU A 950 -21.08 27.44 5.21
C LEU A 950 -22.17 26.88 6.13
N ALA A 951 -23.44 27.07 5.77
CA ALA A 951 -24.57 26.45 6.46
C ALA A 951 -24.97 25.14 5.77
N ASN A 952 -25.11 24.10 6.59
CA ASN A 952 -25.72 22.79 6.39
C ASN A 952 -26.19 22.35 4.98
N ARG A 953 -25.70 21.16 4.58
CA ARG A 953 -26.18 20.23 3.52
C ARG A 953 -25.76 20.46 2.06
N ALA A 954 -24.51 20.86 1.81
CA ALA A 954 -23.88 20.64 0.51
C ALA A 954 -22.64 19.74 0.65
N HIS A 955 -22.70 18.51 0.12
CA HIS A 955 -21.52 17.69 -0.11
C HIS A 955 -20.81 18.26 -1.34
N ALA A 956 -19.86 19.18 -1.13
CA ALA A 956 -18.96 19.66 -2.17
C ALA A 956 -17.52 19.45 -1.69
N ALA A 957 -16.84 18.44 -2.22
CA ALA A 957 -15.40 18.31 -2.09
C ALA A 957 -14.77 19.13 -3.23
N ALA A 958 -14.10 20.23 -2.91
CA ALA A 958 -13.30 20.99 -3.86
C ALA A 958 -11.83 20.58 -3.69
N LEU A 959 -11.23 19.98 -4.72
CA LEU A 959 -9.79 19.74 -4.80
C LEU A 959 -9.16 20.83 -5.67
N VAL A 960 -8.35 21.71 -5.08
CA VAL A 960 -7.65 22.77 -5.79
C VAL A 960 -6.21 22.33 -6.03
N HIS A 961 -5.84 22.06 -7.28
CA HIS A 961 -4.45 21.79 -7.69
C HIS A 961 -3.81 23.07 -8.22
N VAL A 962 -2.65 23.46 -7.68
CA VAL A 962 -1.87 24.62 -8.15
C VAL A 962 -0.52 24.12 -8.63
N TYR A 963 -0.21 24.35 -9.90
CA TYR A 963 1.07 23.99 -10.51
C TYR A 963 2.18 24.96 -10.05
N ARG A 964 3.35 24.46 -9.64
CA ARG A 964 4.49 25.28 -9.18
C ARG A 964 5.74 24.94 -9.97
N GLN A 965 6.46 25.96 -10.45
CA GLN A 965 7.88 25.86 -10.79
C GLN A 965 8.74 26.35 -9.61
N PRO A 966 9.99 25.85 -9.44
CA PRO A 966 10.84 26.26 -8.32
C PRO A 966 11.13 27.77 -8.36
N GLY A 967 10.74 28.51 -7.31
CA GLY A 967 11.23 29.89 -7.09
C GLY A 967 10.20 31.02 -6.92
N ALA A 968 8.89 30.81 -7.09
CA ALA A 968 7.88 31.84 -6.82
C ALA A 968 6.97 31.49 -5.63
N ALA A 969 6.55 32.51 -4.87
CA ALA A 969 5.63 32.40 -3.74
C ALA A 969 4.20 32.75 -4.18
N ALA A 970 3.24 31.84 -3.97
CA ALA A 970 1.82 32.11 -4.10
C ALA A 970 1.09 31.51 -2.88
N GLU A 971 0.26 32.31 -2.22
CA GLU A 971 -0.53 31.92 -1.05
C GLU A 971 -1.96 31.52 -1.50
N VAL A 972 -2.43 30.33 -1.10
CA VAL A 972 -3.83 29.91 -1.25
C VAL A 972 -4.38 29.66 0.15
N ARG A 973 -5.45 30.35 0.55
CA ARG A 973 -6.09 30.21 1.87
C ARG A 973 -7.39 29.41 1.78
N VAL A 974 -7.47 28.32 2.55
CA VAL A 974 -8.72 27.60 2.84
C VAL A 974 -8.76 27.30 4.34
N SER A 975 -9.81 27.71 5.05
CA SER A 975 -9.99 27.45 6.49
C SER A 975 -11.38 26.86 6.77
N GLY A 976 -11.45 25.72 7.45
CA GLY A 976 -12.68 25.10 7.95
C GLY A 976 -12.63 24.86 9.46
N ASP A 977 -13.78 24.98 10.11
CA ASP A 977 -14.01 24.75 11.54
C ASP A 977 -14.34 23.25 11.78
N THR A 978 -13.78 22.66 12.83
CA THR A 978 -13.92 21.24 13.17
C THR A 978 -14.94 21.06 14.30
N THR A 979 -16.19 20.82 13.95
CA THR A 979 -17.11 20.08 14.84
C THR A 979 -17.92 19.10 13.99
N GLU A 980 -17.82 17.82 14.36
CA GLU A 980 -18.47 16.61 13.79
C GLU A 980 -17.72 15.78 12.73
N ASP A 981 -17.82 14.47 12.96
CA ASP A 981 -17.06 13.35 12.40
C ASP A 981 -17.00 13.32 10.88
N THR A 982 -15.80 13.50 10.33
CA THR A 982 -15.45 13.04 8.99
C THR A 982 -14.10 12.33 9.07
N VAL A 983 -14.13 11.00 9.11
CA VAL A 983 -12.93 10.15 9.01
C VAL A 983 -12.39 10.28 7.59
N ILE A 984 -11.20 10.86 7.44
CA ILE A 984 -10.40 10.81 6.21
C ILE A 984 -9.35 9.73 6.42
N ASP A 985 -9.51 8.60 5.73
CA ASP A 985 -8.54 7.50 5.69
C ASP A 985 -7.33 7.84 4.81
N GLY A 986 -6.13 7.60 5.35
CA GLY A 986 -4.95 7.16 4.62
C GLY A 986 -4.19 8.16 3.73
N LEU A 987 -3.24 8.89 4.32
CA LEU A 987 -1.88 9.03 3.75
C LEU A 987 -0.92 9.56 4.83
N LEU A 988 0.09 8.77 5.17
CA LEU A 988 1.32 9.26 5.81
C LEU A 988 2.11 10.06 4.75
N GLN A 989 1.57 11.18 4.30
CA GLN A 989 2.38 12.24 3.71
C GLN A 989 3.10 12.89 4.89
N VAL A 990 4.42 13.10 4.77
CA VAL A 990 5.06 14.20 5.51
C VAL A 990 4.25 15.43 5.11
N GLY A 991 3.37 15.86 6.01
CA GLY A 991 2.19 16.65 5.67
C GLY A 991 2.56 17.88 4.86
N SER A 992 1.69 18.21 3.90
CA SER A 992 1.55 19.58 3.42
C SER A 992 1.50 20.50 4.65
N VAL A 993 2.61 21.19 4.89
CA VAL A 993 2.80 22.05 6.06
C VAL A 993 1.74 23.16 6.01
N LYS A 994 0.88 23.25 7.03
CA LYS A 994 0.04 24.44 7.20
C LYS A 994 0.94 25.61 7.64
N GLY A 995 1.26 26.49 6.69
CA GLY A 995 1.87 27.80 6.96
C GLY A 995 3.39 27.81 7.13
N THR A 996 3.96 29.01 7.17
CA THR A 996 5.40 29.26 7.39
C THR A 996 5.88 28.60 8.69
N PRO A 997 7.06 27.95 8.72
CA PRO A 997 7.61 27.39 9.95
C PRO A 997 7.62 28.42 11.08
N LEU A 998 7.09 28.05 12.25
CA LEU A 998 7.17 28.90 13.44
C LEU A 998 8.58 28.79 14.01
N SER A 999 9.35 29.87 13.97
CA SER A 999 10.71 29.91 14.50
C SER A 999 10.77 30.42 15.95
N GLY A 1000 11.80 29.99 16.68
CA GLY A 1000 12.03 30.41 18.07
C GLY A 1000 11.06 29.80 19.09
N VAL A 1001 10.44 28.67 18.76
CA VAL A 1001 9.46 28.00 19.63
C VAL A 1001 10.18 27.33 20.81
N SER A 1002 9.66 27.50 22.02
CA SER A 1002 10.14 26.83 23.24
C SER A 1002 9.01 26.74 24.28
N GLY A 1003 9.13 25.83 25.24
CA GLY A 1003 8.15 25.67 26.33
C GLY A 1003 6.97 24.75 25.98
N SER A 1004 5.82 24.96 26.62
CA SER A 1004 4.64 24.10 26.41
C SER A 1004 3.92 24.45 25.10
N LEU A 1005 3.74 23.44 24.26
CA LEU A 1005 2.99 23.55 23.01
C LEU A 1005 1.49 23.40 23.31
N THR A 1006 0.66 24.01 22.45
CA THR A 1006 -0.80 23.91 22.51
C THR A 1006 -1.36 23.49 21.16
N ALA A 1007 -2.43 22.69 21.17
CA ALA A 1007 -3.09 22.25 19.93
C ALA A 1007 -3.59 23.42 19.08
N SER A 1008 -4.13 24.46 19.72
CA SER A 1008 -4.67 25.64 19.03
C SER A 1008 -3.60 26.47 18.29
N ALA A 1009 -2.38 26.55 18.81
CA ALA A 1009 -1.33 27.38 18.21
C ALA A 1009 -0.33 26.60 17.35
N HIS A 1010 -0.15 25.29 17.59
CA HIS A 1010 0.97 24.54 17.02
C HIS A 1010 0.57 23.28 16.24
N SER A 1011 -0.65 22.77 16.38
CA SER A 1011 -1.08 21.57 15.64
C SER A 1011 -1.14 21.85 14.12
N GLY A 1012 -0.73 20.89 13.31
CA GLY A 1012 -0.58 20.94 11.86
C GLY A 1012 0.65 21.72 11.34
N ARG A 1013 1.59 22.15 12.20
CA ARG A 1013 2.70 23.05 11.82
C ARG A 1013 4.08 22.39 11.90
N VAL A 1014 5.04 23.00 11.21
CA VAL A 1014 6.48 22.81 11.43
C VAL A 1014 6.98 23.85 12.43
N LEU A 1015 7.64 23.41 13.51
CA LEU A 1015 8.11 24.22 14.62
C LEU A 1015 9.64 24.16 14.68
N VAL A 1016 10.30 25.28 14.39
CA VAL A 1016 11.76 25.40 14.55
C VAL A 1016 12.04 25.88 15.98
N CYS A 1017 12.45 24.93 16.82
CA CYS A 1017 12.53 25.09 18.27
C CYS A 1017 13.98 25.35 18.71
N SER A 1018 14.16 26.42 19.49
CA SER A 1018 15.47 26.84 20.02
C SER A 1018 15.66 26.50 21.50
N GLY A 1019 14.69 25.82 22.11
CA GLY A 1019 14.73 25.34 23.50
C GLY A 1019 13.78 24.16 23.71
N ASN A 1020 13.87 23.51 24.86
CA ASN A 1020 13.04 22.34 25.19
C ASN A 1020 11.55 22.63 25.02
N VAL A 1021 10.82 21.66 24.49
CA VAL A 1021 9.39 21.78 24.24
C VAL A 1021 8.62 20.65 24.89
N THR A 1022 7.39 20.93 25.34
CA THR A 1022 6.47 19.93 25.89
C THR A 1022 5.24 19.82 25.01
N VAL A 1023 5.03 18.65 24.43
CA VAL A 1023 3.89 18.33 23.57
C VAL A 1023 2.65 18.13 24.46
N PRO A 1024 1.48 18.72 24.14
CA PRO A 1024 0.27 18.52 24.91
C PRO A 1024 -0.28 17.11 24.70
N VAL A 1025 -0.94 16.55 25.71
CA VAL A 1025 -1.66 15.25 25.60
C VAL A 1025 -3.10 15.42 25.07
N THR A 1026 -3.33 16.49 24.29
CA THR A 1026 -4.64 16.78 23.69
C THR A 1026 -4.79 15.98 22.41
N ASP A 1027 -5.86 15.19 22.32
CA ASP A 1027 -6.22 14.42 21.12
C ASP A 1027 -6.24 15.31 19.86
N GLY A 1028 -5.68 14.81 18.77
CA GLY A 1028 -5.54 15.52 17.50
C GLY A 1028 -4.39 16.54 17.44
N PHE A 1029 -3.50 16.60 18.43
CA PHE A 1029 -2.26 17.37 18.30
C PHE A 1029 -1.30 16.68 17.31
N GLN A 1030 -0.86 17.39 16.26
CA GLN A 1030 0.12 16.89 15.31
C GLN A 1030 1.14 17.99 14.98
N ALA A 1031 2.44 17.77 15.09
CA ALA A 1031 3.44 18.75 14.66
C ALA A 1031 4.77 18.09 14.27
N THR A 1032 5.52 18.73 13.38
CA THR A 1032 6.93 18.40 13.13
C THR A 1032 7.80 19.40 13.87
N ILE A 1033 8.67 18.89 14.74
CA ILE A 1033 9.55 19.69 15.58
C ILE A 1033 10.97 19.58 15.02
N ILE A 1034 11.58 20.71 14.70
CA ILE A 1034 12.94 20.81 14.18
C ILE A 1034 13.80 21.54 15.20
N ALA A 1035 14.91 20.94 15.60
CA ALA A 1035 15.82 21.49 16.58
C ALA A 1035 16.78 22.50 15.93
N SER A 1036 16.67 23.79 16.25
CA SER A 1036 17.67 24.80 15.83
C SER A 1036 18.85 24.92 16.81
N ALA A 1037 18.74 24.29 17.97
CA ALA A 1037 19.77 24.03 18.97
C ALA A 1037 19.50 22.64 19.59
N ALA A 1038 20.40 22.12 20.44
CA ALA A 1038 20.10 20.89 21.16
C ALA A 1038 18.89 21.09 22.09
N ILE A 1039 17.84 20.27 21.94
CA ILE A 1039 16.59 20.37 22.70
C ILE A 1039 16.14 19.01 23.21
N THR A 1040 15.21 19.02 24.16
CA THR A 1040 14.43 17.85 24.57
C THR A 1040 12.95 18.09 24.24
N VAL A 1041 12.34 17.13 23.55
CA VAL A 1041 10.90 17.06 23.26
C VAL A 1041 10.23 16.16 24.30
N ASN A 1042 9.56 16.77 25.28
CA ASN A 1042 8.81 16.07 26.32
C ASN A 1042 7.41 15.74 25.82
N ALA A 1043 6.94 14.51 26.05
CA ALA A 1043 5.61 14.04 25.69
C ALA A 1043 4.82 13.70 26.97
N GLY A 1044 4.05 14.66 27.49
CA GLY A 1044 3.33 14.49 28.76
C GLY A 1044 4.26 14.18 29.95
N SER A 1045 3.92 13.17 30.77
CA SER A 1045 4.67 12.74 31.95
C SER A 1045 5.77 11.71 31.68
N GLY A 1046 6.03 11.37 30.40
CA GLY A 1046 7.05 10.39 30.01
C GLY A 1046 8.44 10.99 29.79
N ALA A 1047 9.44 10.12 29.63
CA ALA A 1047 10.82 10.53 29.30
C ALA A 1047 10.87 11.25 27.92
N GLY A 1048 11.45 12.46 27.90
CA GLY A 1048 11.60 13.25 26.69
C GLY A 1048 12.61 12.68 25.69
N THR A 1049 12.45 13.00 24.41
CA THR A 1049 13.42 12.67 23.34
C THR A 1049 14.42 13.81 23.19
N ALA A 1050 15.71 13.53 23.25
CA ALA A 1050 16.74 14.51 22.91
C ALA A 1050 16.89 14.62 21.38
N LEU A 1051 17.00 15.86 20.88
CA LEU A 1051 17.32 16.18 19.49
C LEU A 1051 18.56 17.06 19.46
N ALA A 1052 19.53 16.73 18.60
CA ALA A 1052 20.64 17.59 18.25
C ALA A 1052 20.19 18.70 17.27
N ALA A 1053 20.99 19.77 17.18
CA ALA A 1053 20.72 20.84 16.22
C ALA A 1053 20.73 20.27 14.78
N GLY A 1054 19.68 20.56 14.01
CA GLY A 1054 19.48 20.02 12.66
C GLY A 1054 18.68 18.72 12.61
N GLU A 1055 18.25 18.16 13.74
CA GLU A 1055 17.37 16.98 13.76
C GLU A 1055 15.88 17.35 13.84
N ALA A 1056 15.03 16.48 13.31
CA ALA A 1056 13.59 16.62 13.30
C ALA A 1056 12.88 15.38 13.86
N ILE A 1057 11.72 15.58 14.46
CA ILE A 1057 10.81 14.53 14.90
C ILE A 1057 9.37 14.92 14.57
N SER A 1058 8.54 13.97 14.14
CA SER A 1058 7.11 14.17 13.98
C SER A 1058 6.37 13.58 15.17
N VAL A 1059 5.41 14.32 15.70
CA VAL A 1059 4.63 13.92 16.88
C VAL A 1059 3.14 13.99 16.55
N HIS A 1060 2.38 12.96 16.93
CA HIS A 1060 0.94 12.87 16.79
C HIS A 1060 0.31 12.33 18.08
N VAL A 1061 -0.74 12.95 18.57
CA VAL A 1061 -1.45 12.53 19.79
C VAL A 1061 -2.83 12.01 19.41
N VAL A 1062 -3.09 10.74 19.73
CA VAL A 1062 -4.40 10.09 19.52
C VAL A 1062 -4.93 9.66 20.89
N GLY A 1063 -6.11 10.17 21.25
CA GLY A 1063 -6.62 10.15 22.61
C GLY A 1063 -5.67 10.87 23.58
N SER A 1064 -5.07 10.13 24.52
CA SER A 1064 -4.04 10.62 25.45
C SER A 1064 -2.63 10.08 25.14
N THR A 1065 -2.49 9.28 24.09
CA THR A 1065 -1.24 8.60 23.74
C THR A 1065 -0.45 9.43 22.73
N VAL A 1066 0.83 9.68 23.03
CA VAL A 1066 1.72 10.44 22.15
C VAL A 1066 2.55 9.48 21.29
N TYR A 1067 2.33 9.51 19.98
CA TYR A 1067 3.11 8.82 18.97
C TYR A 1067 4.19 9.75 18.44
N ARG A 1068 5.41 9.24 18.23
CA ARG A 1068 6.53 10.03 17.69
C ARG A 1068 7.40 9.17 16.77
N THR A 1069 8.03 9.80 15.79
CA THR A 1069 9.06 9.16 14.95
C THR A 1069 10.39 9.10 15.68
N ASP A 1070 11.36 8.36 15.15
CA ASP A 1070 12.76 8.53 15.57
C ASP A 1070 13.30 9.91 15.10
N PRO A 1071 14.33 10.47 15.78
CA PRO A 1071 15.04 11.64 15.29
C PRO A 1071 15.63 11.41 13.89
N VAL A 1072 15.40 12.35 12.98
CA VAL A 1072 15.96 12.32 11.61
C VAL A 1072 16.82 13.56 11.41
N ALA A 1073 18.09 13.37 11.02
CA ALA A 1073 18.98 14.47 10.66
C ALA A 1073 18.53 15.10 9.33
N LEU A 1074 18.39 16.43 9.31
CA LEU A 1074 18.07 17.18 8.10
C LEU A 1074 19.33 17.55 7.34
N THR A 1075 19.33 17.33 6.03
CA THR A 1075 20.41 17.76 5.13
C THR A 1075 20.45 19.28 4.93
N GLN A 1076 19.34 19.98 5.18
CA GLN A 1076 19.26 21.44 5.14
C GLN A 1076 18.16 21.95 6.09
N MET A 1077 18.45 23.02 6.84
CA MET A 1077 17.45 23.66 7.70
C MET A 1077 16.40 24.39 6.85
N PRO A 1078 15.10 24.27 7.17
CA PRO A 1078 14.08 25.07 6.50
C PRO A 1078 14.32 26.55 6.77
N THR A 1079 14.50 27.32 5.70
CA THR A 1079 14.54 28.79 5.75
C THR A 1079 13.11 29.32 5.80
N ALA A 1080 12.88 30.38 6.60
CA ALA A 1080 11.57 31.00 6.79
C ALA A 1080 10.93 31.50 5.49
#